data_AF-A0A8H4RBA7-F1
#
_entry.id   AF-A0A8H4RBA7-F1
#
_cell.length_a   1.000
_cell.length_b   1.000
_cell.length_c   1.000
_cell.angle_alpha   90.00
_cell.angle_beta   90.00
_cell.angle_gamma   90.00
#
_symmetry.space_group_name_H-M   'P 1'
#
loop_
_entity.id
_entity.type
_entity.pdbx_description
1 polymer ?
#
loop_
_entity_poly.entity_id
_entity_poly.type
_entity_poly.pdbx_seq_one_letter_code
_entity_poly.pdbx_strand_id
1 'polypeptide(L)'
;MAPFLKEVTTKEELDRVTDCMWESYHVPYTPFINILFPVFANTDEGYSAAVAESKTRLWSHHVDDLTSKWVYVTDESGEVFSGAHWIFHEVSTYLNGAPTIDATWHPEGEGRKFASHVVNQVYGSRGQRLRRPHAQLDMMFTHPKQRRKGYGSMLMKWGMDRAEEMGLEVYVEASEEGSFLYYQFGLRTIDRLAIDTFVENPSNTWRRLESDFANFLMRLMWKPHGGIYQAGETELPWLVAMFTPLLPPAAIMATSRTDIQMRSHPGKQGARFPVKNADSDQSLGEILAVKTAISASKDLSHDADAVYLARMGKQQVLKRNFGLMSMVGLACTIMSTWEGILMSRQCSGGQAGLIYGFLYIWAGTMSVFIVMGELSSMIPTAGGQYHWVHVLAPKNYKGILSYVTGWLTCIGWMASVAAASLFCSTLIQALILENNGNFVPQGYQVTLIFWAAVFFSVFVNVFVNSALPKIEGLVLFVHVIGFFAVLIPLTYLGPKGDTKAIFTTFANGGGWPTQGLSFFIGLAGNAVAFIGADGAVHMSEEIKNPRKNVPRAMVVSIFINGLLALGILIAVLYTAGDLDAASNSPVGALNYPFVYIFAQATNSIGGASAMASIVVVIAFFSTTGSVAAASRQLWAFARDRGVPFHRAIGSINATTSVPLTAIAVVSTVPCLLALINIGSSAALAAVLSLVLAGLFTSYFIAAALLLNHRIKGTIALPNDDPTDISNPLEKLTWGPWRIKGVLGIANNIFACVYLVIITFF
;
A
#
# COMPACT_ATOMS: atom_id res chain seq x y z
N MET A 1 22.55 27.83 -28.04
CA MET A 1 23.94 27.55 -28.45
C MET A 1 24.24 26.09 -28.17
N ALA A 2 25.20 25.48 -28.88
CA ALA A 2 25.52 24.06 -28.69
C ALA A 2 26.41 23.90 -27.43
N PRO A 3 26.02 23.05 -26.47
CA PRO A 3 26.82 22.82 -25.26
C PRO A 3 28.05 21.97 -25.58
N PHE A 4 29.16 22.24 -24.91
CA PHE A 4 30.40 21.47 -25.01
C PHE A 4 30.96 21.14 -23.62
N LEU A 5 31.82 20.12 -23.56
CA LEU A 5 32.45 19.65 -22.32
C LEU A 5 33.89 20.19 -22.22
N LYS A 6 34.30 20.60 -21.02
CA LYS A 6 35.65 21.09 -20.72
C LYS A 6 36.18 20.47 -19.42
N GLU A 7 37.49 20.21 -19.37
CA GLU A 7 38.22 19.88 -18.14
C GLU A 7 38.62 21.18 -17.42
N VAL A 8 38.49 21.21 -16.11
CA VAL A 8 38.90 22.34 -15.27
C VAL A 8 40.42 22.48 -15.33
N THR A 9 40.89 23.70 -15.62
CA THR A 9 42.31 24.03 -15.71
C THR A 9 42.70 25.21 -14.83
N THR A 10 41.73 26.03 -14.41
CA THR A 10 41.96 27.18 -13.51
C THR A 10 41.00 27.17 -12.34
N LYS A 11 41.37 27.89 -11.27
CA LYS A 11 40.56 28.01 -10.06
C LYS A 11 39.20 28.63 -10.36
N GLU A 12 39.17 29.65 -11.22
CA GLU A 12 37.95 30.37 -11.60
C GLU A 12 36.95 29.46 -12.33
N GLU A 13 37.43 28.42 -13.02
CA GLU A 13 36.56 27.41 -13.62
C GLU A 13 35.96 26.50 -12.55
N LEU A 14 36.77 26.01 -11.61
CA LEU A 14 36.28 25.17 -10.52
C LEU A 14 35.31 25.92 -9.60
N ASP A 15 35.54 27.22 -9.38
CA ASP A 15 34.65 28.06 -8.59
C ASP A 15 33.24 28.10 -9.20
N ARG A 16 33.13 28.31 -10.52
CA ARG A 16 31.83 28.29 -11.23
C ARG A 16 31.17 26.90 -11.21
N VAL A 17 31.98 25.84 -11.32
CA VAL A 17 31.50 24.45 -11.21
C VAL A 17 30.96 24.17 -9.80
N THR A 18 31.63 24.72 -8.78
CA THR A 18 31.22 24.62 -7.37
C THR A 18 29.92 25.38 -7.11
N ASP A 19 29.72 26.56 -7.70
CA ASP A 19 28.44 27.28 -7.60
C ASP A 19 27.28 26.44 -8.17
N CYS A 20 27.48 25.87 -9.35
CA CYS A 20 26.51 24.96 -9.98
C CYS A 20 26.24 23.71 -9.12
N MET A 21 27.27 23.17 -8.46
CA MET A 21 27.18 22.02 -7.55
C MET A 21 26.21 22.30 -6.40
N TRP A 22 26.45 23.40 -5.70
CA TRP A 22 25.65 23.82 -4.55
C TRP A 22 24.18 23.98 -4.94
N GLU A 23 23.89 24.70 -6.03
CA GLU A 23 22.52 24.85 -6.54
C GLU A 23 21.87 23.51 -6.93
N SER A 24 22.66 22.58 -7.46
CA SER A 24 22.14 21.28 -7.92
C SER A 24 21.69 20.37 -6.79
N TYR A 25 22.35 20.41 -5.64
CA TYR A 25 22.08 19.54 -4.50
C TYR A 25 21.01 20.06 -3.55
N HIS A 26 20.45 21.25 -3.80
CA HIS A 26 19.28 21.75 -3.07
C HIS A 26 17.95 21.22 -3.61
N VAL A 27 17.91 20.77 -4.86
CA VAL A 27 16.65 20.39 -5.52
C VAL A 27 16.88 19.10 -6.32
N PRO A 28 16.51 17.90 -5.84
CA PRO A 28 16.08 17.62 -4.48
C PRO A 28 17.25 17.73 -3.50
N TYR A 29 16.94 18.10 -2.26
CA TYR A 29 17.94 18.21 -1.20
C TYR A 29 18.62 16.87 -0.93
N THR A 30 19.96 16.84 -0.92
CA THR A 30 20.75 15.65 -0.61
C THR A 30 21.46 15.82 0.75
N PRO A 31 21.08 15.08 1.80
CA PRO A 31 21.60 15.30 3.16
C PRO A 31 23.11 15.02 3.29
N PHE A 32 23.65 14.12 2.46
CA PHE A 32 25.08 13.80 2.43
C PHE A 32 25.97 15.00 2.07
N ILE A 33 25.46 15.94 1.28
CA ILE A 33 26.20 17.15 0.93
C ILE A 33 26.42 18.04 2.14
N ASN A 34 25.49 18.07 3.10
CA ASN A 34 25.68 18.85 4.33
C ASN A 34 26.70 18.21 5.29
N ILE A 35 27.01 16.91 5.12
CA ILE A 35 28.12 16.28 5.84
C ILE A 35 29.45 16.67 5.22
N LEU A 36 29.56 16.73 3.89
CA LEU A 36 30.80 17.09 3.19
C LEU A 36 31.05 18.60 3.13
N PHE A 37 29.98 19.40 3.14
CA PHE A 37 29.97 20.85 2.98
C PHE A 37 28.96 21.47 3.96
N PRO A 38 29.27 21.49 5.25
CA PRO A 38 28.34 21.93 6.28
C PRO A 38 28.06 23.43 6.24
N VAL A 39 26.78 23.79 6.45
CA VAL A 39 26.36 25.17 6.69
C VAL A 39 26.12 25.37 8.20
N PHE A 40 27.00 26.14 8.85
CA PHE A 40 26.97 26.30 10.32
C PHE A 40 25.97 27.36 10.82
N ALA A 41 25.72 28.39 10.02
CA ALA A 41 24.74 29.42 10.31
C ALA A 41 23.65 29.40 9.24
N ASN A 42 22.39 29.28 9.65
CA ASN A 42 21.24 29.27 8.74
C ASN A 42 20.87 30.70 8.31
N THR A 43 21.84 31.42 7.74
CA THR A 43 21.72 32.77 7.19
C THR A 43 22.39 32.81 5.81
N ASP A 44 22.10 33.83 5.02
CA ASP A 44 22.71 34.00 3.69
C ASP A 44 24.24 34.15 3.79
N GLU A 45 24.74 34.78 4.86
CA GLU A 45 26.18 34.87 5.14
C GLU A 45 26.78 33.51 5.48
N GLY A 46 26.07 32.69 6.28
CA GLY A 46 26.50 31.34 6.61
C GLY A 46 26.57 30.42 5.40
N TYR A 47 25.58 30.53 4.50
CA TYR A 47 25.58 29.83 3.21
C TYR A 47 26.74 30.29 2.32
N SER A 48 26.94 31.61 2.18
CA SER A 48 28.03 32.19 1.38
C SER A 48 29.41 31.78 1.90
N ALA A 49 29.59 31.71 3.22
CA ALA A 49 30.82 31.25 3.85
C ALA A 49 31.10 29.76 3.55
N ALA A 50 30.07 28.90 3.59
CA ALA A 50 30.21 27.49 3.25
C ALA A 50 30.58 27.26 1.77
N VAL A 51 30.00 28.04 0.86
CA VAL A 51 30.37 28.03 -0.56
C VAL A 51 31.82 28.45 -0.75
N ALA A 52 32.26 29.53 -0.09
CA ALA A 52 33.65 30.02 -0.18
C ALA A 52 34.68 29.01 0.39
N GLU A 53 34.34 28.35 1.51
CA GLU A 53 35.13 27.25 2.07
C GLU A 53 35.25 26.09 1.07
N SER A 54 34.11 25.66 0.51
CA SER A 54 34.05 24.56 -0.45
C SER A 54 34.92 24.82 -1.67
N LYS A 55 34.87 26.04 -2.23
CA LYS A 55 35.72 26.46 -3.36
C LYS A 55 37.21 26.31 -3.05
N THR A 56 37.61 26.78 -1.86
CA THR A 56 39.00 26.72 -1.41
C THR A 56 39.47 25.28 -1.23
N ARG A 57 38.68 24.45 -0.54
CA ARG A 57 39.04 23.05 -0.24
C ARG A 57 39.02 22.17 -1.49
N LEU A 58 38.01 22.30 -2.34
CA LEU A 58 37.94 21.54 -3.60
C LEU A 58 39.10 21.90 -4.55
N TRP A 59 39.48 23.19 -4.62
CA TRP A 59 40.63 23.59 -5.43
C TRP A 59 41.94 23.02 -4.88
N SER A 60 42.18 23.11 -3.56
CA SER A 60 43.37 22.51 -2.93
C SER A 60 43.46 21.02 -3.25
N HIS A 61 42.37 20.28 -3.01
CA HIS A 61 42.34 18.84 -3.29
C HIS A 61 42.58 18.53 -4.78
N HIS A 62 42.04 19.34 -5.69
CA HIS A 62 42.21 19.12 -7.12
C HIS A 62 43.65 19.35 -7.60
N VAL A 63 44.36 20.35 -7.05
CA VAL A 63 45.76 20.61 -7.43
C VAL A 63 46.74 19.67 -6.73
N ASP A 64 46.39 19.18 -5.53
CA ASP A 64 47.23 18.28 -4.74
C ASP A 64 47.16 16.83 -5.24
N ASP A 65 46.05 16.43 -5.86
CA ASP A 65 45.84 15.07 -6.41
C ASP A 65 45.81 15.07 -7.95
N LEU A 66 46.90 14.63 -8.56
CA LEU A 66 47.01 14.50 -10.03
C LEU A 66 46.00 13.52 -10.65
N THR A 67 45.42 12.62 -9.85
CA THR A 67 44.39 11.69 -10.31
C THR A 67 43.00 12.32 -10.35
N SER A 68 42.82 13.47 -9.68
CA SER A 68 41.57 14.26 -9.66
C SER A 68 41.33 14.94 -11.01
N LYS A 69 40.14 14.72 -11.56
CA LYS A 69 39.68 15.26 -12.84
C LYS A 69 38.29 15.83 -12.72
N TRP A 70 38.21 17.15 -12.66
CA TRP A 70 36.95 17.88 -12.75
C TRP A 70 36.60 18.21 -14.20
N VAL A 71 35.42 17.81 -14.63
CA VAL A 71 34.88 18.12 -15.96
C VAL A 71 33.50 18.73 -15.86
N TYR A 72 33.16 19.62 -16.78
CA TYR A 72 31.90 20.34 -16.76
C TYR A 72 31.37 20.62 -18.17
N VAL A 73 30.06 20.79 -18.26
CA VAL A 73 29.36 21.15 -19.50
C VAL A 73 28.98 22.63 -19.44
N THR A 74 29.34 23.37 -20.48
CA THR A 74 29.10 24.81 -20.61
C THR A 74 28.74 25.16 -22.05
N ASP A 75 28.51 26.44 -22.32
CA ASP A 75 28.38 27.00 -23.66
C ASP A 75 29.29 28.24 -23.83
N GLU A 76 29.16 28.93 -24.95
CA GLU A 76 29.95 30.13 -25.27
C GLU A 76 29.69 31.31 -24.31
N SER A 77 28.60 31.29 -23.55
CA SER A 77 28.33 32.31 -22.52
C SER A 77 29.12 32.09 -21.22
N GLY A 78 29.65 30.88 -21.03
CA GLY A 78 30.37 30.48 -19.82
C GLY A 78 29.46 30.06 -18.66
N GLU A 79 28.14 29.91 -18.86
CA GLU A 79 27.24 29.32 -17.85
C GLU A 79 27.56 27.82 -17.68
N VAL A 80 27.67 27.35 -16.42
CA VAL A 80 27.92 25.92 -16.13
C VAL A 80 26.59 25.19 -15.96
N PHE A 81 26.35 24.19 -16.80
CA PHE A 81 25.10 23.42 -16.78
C PHE A 81 25.17 22.14 -15.96
N SER A 82 26.36 21.54 -15.84
CA SER A 82 26.59 20.25 -15.19
C SER A 82 28.07 20.06 -14.88
N GLY A 83 28.41 19.33 -13.83
CA GLY A 83 29.79 19.00 -13.47
C GLY A 83 29.94 17.56 -12.96
N ALA A 84 31.15 17.02 -13.06
CA ALA A 84 31.54 15.73 -12.49
C ALA A 84 32.99 15.74 -12.00
N HIS A 85 33.24 15.03 -10.91
CA HIS A 85 34.56 14.76 -10.34
C HIS A 85 34.89 13.28 -10.53
N TRP A 86 35.86 13.01 -11.40
CA TRP A 86 36.42 11.69 -11.64
C TRP A 86 37.80 11.58 -11.00
N ILE A 87 38.12 10.39 -10.52
CA ILE A 87 39.44 10.08 -9.95
C ILE A 87 39.94 8.79 -10.62
N PHE A 88 41.13 8.81 -11.22
CA PHE A 88 41.67 7.68 -11.98
C PHE A 88 42.91 7.11 -11.31
N HIS A 89 42.76 5.95 -10.66
CA HIS A 89 43.83 5.29 -9.93
C HIS A 89 44.44 4.15 -10.75
N GLU A 90 45.64 4.34 -11.29
CA GLU A 90 46.45 3.25 -11.88
C GLU A 90 47.01 2.30 -10.82
N VAL A 91 47.15 2.78 -9.58
CA VAL A 91 47.46 1.99 -8.39
C VAL A 91 46.46 2.37 -7.31
N SER A 92 45.77 1.36 -6.75
CA SER A 92 44.80 1.60 -5.69
C SER A 92 45.46 2.19 -4.43
N THR A 93 44.89 3.28 -3.93
CA THR A 93 45.25 3.89 -2.64
C THR A 93 44.73 3.08 -1.43
N TYR A 94 43.90 2.07 -1.68
CA TYR A 94 43.22 1.25 -0.67
C TYR A 94 43.86 -0.14 -0.48
N LEU A 95 45.06 -0.38 -1.02
CA LEU A 95 45.76 -1.67 -0.89
C LEU A 95 45.96 -2.08 0.58
N ASN A 96 46.24 -1.10 1.45
CA ASN A 96 46.45 -1.26 2.88
C ASN A 96 45.16 -1.07 3.72
N GLY A 97 44.00 -1.06 3.08
CA GLY A 97 42.72 -0.74 3.70
C GLY A 97 42.37 0.75 3.63
N ALA A 98 41.20 1.10 4.16
CA ALA A 98 40.73 2.48 4.17
C ALA A 98 41.41 3.29 5.28
N PRO A 99 41.82 4.55 5.01
CA PRO A 99 42.24 5.44 6.08
C PRO A 99 41.06 5.77 7.00
N THR A 100 41.33 5.92 8.29
CA THR A 100 40.36 6.49 9.22
C THR A 100 40.31 8.00 9.01
N ILE A 101 39.16 8.53 8.60
CA ILE A 101 38.96 9.94 8.31
C ILE A 101 38.41 10.65 9.54
N ASP A 102 39.04 11.76 9.90
CA ASP A 102 38.50 12.72 10.86
C ASP A 102 38.00 13.95 10.09
N ALA A 103 36.71 14.25 10.19
CA ALA A 103 36.02 15.30 9.44
C ALA A 103 36.36 16.70 9.97
N THR A 104 37.62 17.10 9.85
CA THR A 104 38.19 18.37 10.33
C THR A 104 37.53 19.62 9.73
N TRP A 105 36.80 19.48 8.63
CA TRP A 105 35.98 20.55 8.05
C TRP A 105 34.71 20.85 8.87
N HIS A 106 34.40 20.03 9.87
CA HIS A 106 33.46 20.37 10.95
C HIS A 106 34.21 20.89 12.18
N PRO A 107 33.68 21.90 12.89
CA PRO A 107 34.18 22.32 14.19
C PRO A 107 34.23 21.15 15.18
N GLU A 108 35.13 21.22 16.16
CA GLU A 108 35.17 20.25 17.24
C GLU A 108 33.81 20.17 17.95
N GLY A 109 33.30 18.95 18.09
CA GLY A 109 31.99 18.69 18.69
C GLY A 109 31.28 17.50 18.08
N GLU A 110 29.99 17.38 18.40
CA GLU A 110 29.14 16.27 17.97
C GLU A 110 28.96 16.20 16.44
N GLY A 111 28.91 17.33 15.75
CA GLY A 111 28.79 17.38 14.29
C GLY A 111 29.98 16.74 13.57
N ARG A 112 31.21 17.01 14.03
CA ARG A 112 32.43 16.36 13.52
C ARG A 112 32.44 14.87 13.81
N LYS A 113 32.07 14.43 15.02
CA LYS A 113 31.96 13.00 15.33
C LYS A 113 30.98 12.28 14.42
N PHE A 114 29.80 12.88 14.20
CA PHE A 114 28.79 12.34 13.30
C PHE A 114 29.32 12.28 11.86
N ALA A 115 29.89 13.38 11.34
CA ALA A 115 30.46 13.42 10.01
C ALA A 115 31.58 12.40 9.82
N SER A 116 32.52 12.29 10.76
CA SER A 116 33.56 11.26 10.77
C SER A 116 32.95 9.86 10.76
N HIS A 117 31.93 9.60 11.58
CA HIS A 117 31.25 8.30 11.64
C HIS A 117 30.60 7.91 10.30
N VAL A 118 29.91 8.85 9.64
CA VAL A 118 29.31 8.64 8.32
C VAL A 118 30.38 8.40 7.25
N VAL A 119 31.39 9.26 7.17
CA VAL A 119 32.43 9.19 6.12
C VAL A 119 33.28 7.92 6.26
N ASN A 120 33.60 7.47 7.48
CA ASN A 120 34.37 6.26 7.69
C ASN A 120 33.66 4.98 7.21
N GLN A 121 32.32 4.95 7.18
CA GLN A 121 31.59 3.82 6.61
C GLN A 121 31.71 3.78 5.08
N VAL A 122 31.67 4.95 4.43
CA VAL A 122 31.90 5.10 2.99
C VAL A 122 33.33 4.67 2.64
N TYR A 123 34.32 5.23 3.35
CA TYR A 123 35.72 4.88 3.13
C TYR A 123 36.00 3.41 3.45
N GLY A 124 35.40 2.85 4.50
CA GLY A 124 35.50 1.41 4.81
C GLY A 124 35.01 0.53 3.65
N SER A 125 33.91 0.92 3.01
CA SER A 125 33.40 0.25 1.80
C SER A 125 34.39 0.34 0.63
N ARG A 126 34.99 1.53 0.41
CA ARG A 126 36.05 1.75 -0.59
C ARG A 126 37.26 0.85 -0.30
N GLY A 127 37.71 0.77 0.95
CA GLY A 127 38.81 -0.09 1.41
C GLY A 127 38.65 -1.56 1.06
N GLN A 128 37.42 -2.07 1.11
CA GLN A 128 37.11 -3.48 0.81
C GLN A 128 37.07 -3.77 -0.70
N ARG A 129 36.67 -2.79 -1.52
CA ARG A 129 36.28 -3.01 -2.92
C ARG A 129 37.26 -2.43 -3.92
N LEU A 130 37.79 -1.24 -3.65
CA LEU A 130 38.63 -0.46 -4.55
C LEU A 130 40.11 -0.86 -4.46
N ARG A 131 40.43 -2.15 -4.42
CA ARG A 131 41.81 -2.67 -4.19
C ARG A 131 42.61 -2.92 -5.48
N ARG A 132 42.05 -2.63 -6.64
CA ARG A 132 42.67 -2.77 -7.97
C ARG A 132 42.71 -1.42 -8.69
N PRO A 133 43.44 -1.28 -9.81
CA PRO A 133 43.37 -0.06 -10.62
C PRO A 133 41.93 0.22 -11.07
N HIS A 134 41.40 1.41 -10.79
CA HIS A 134 40.00 1.76 -11.02
C HIS A 134 39.81 3.26 -11.31
N ALA A 135 38.73 3.58 -12.02
CA ALA A 135 38.17 4.92 -12.14
C ALA A 135 36.99 5.06 -11.17
N GLN A 136 37.00 6.11 -10.37
CA GLN A 136 35.96 6.43 -9.41
C GLN A 136 35.23 7.71 -9.84
N LEU A 137 33.89 7.66 -9.90
CA LEU A 137 33.09 8.87 -9.95
C LEU A 137 32.72 9.28 -8.52
N ASP A 138 33.33 10.35 -8.04
CA ASP A 138 33.16 10.81 -6.66
C ASP A 138 31.96 11.77 -6.53
N MET A 139 31.75 12.65 -7.51
CA MET A 139 30.59 13.56 -7.54
C MET A 139 30.09 13.77 -8.97
N MET A 140 28.77 13.91 -9.12
CA MET A 140 28.17 14.35 -10.39
C MET A 140 26.86 15.07 -10.14
N PHE A 141 26.66 16.17 -10.85
CA PHE A 141 25.47 16.99 -10.71
C PHE A 141 25.12 17.69 -12.02
N THR A 142 23.83 17.95 -12.20
CA THR A 142 23.30 18.76 -13.29
C THR A 142 22.34 19.79 -12.70
N HIS A 143 22.55 21.06 -13.07
CA HIS A 143 21.74 22.17 -12.63
C HIS A 143 20.24 21.87 -12.87
N PRO A 144 19.33 22.16 -11.92
CA PRO A 144 17.94 21.69 -12.00
C PRO A 144 17.21 22.09 -13.29
N LYS A 145 17.48 23.31 -13.81
CA LYS A 145 16.89 23.81 -15.07
C LYS A 145 17.47 23.15 -16.33
N GLN A 146 18.58 22.44 -16.20
CA GLN A 146 19.35 21.85 -17.30
C GLN A 146 19.23 20.31 -17.36
N ARG A 147 18.50 19.69 -16.43
CA ARG A 147 18.28 18.24 -16.40
C ARG A 147 17.53 17.76 -17.63
N ARG A 148 17.73 16.47 -17.95
CA ARG A 148 17.12 15.78 -19.11
C ARG A 148 17.55 16.31 -20.50
N LYS A 149 18.58 17.17 -20.57
CA LYS A 149 19.19 17.66 -21.82
C LYS A 149 20.42 16.85 -22.28
N GLY A 150 20.74 15.74 -21.61
CA GLY A 150 21.86 14.86 -21.97
C GLY A 150 23.22 15.23 -21.37
N TYR A 151 23.32 16.29 -20.57
CA TYR A 151 24.61 16.78 -20.05
C TYR A 151 25.29 15.79 -19.08
N GLY A 152 24.54 15.13 -18.21
CA GLY A 152 25.08 14.03 -17.40
C GLY A 152 25.62 12.87 -18.24
N SER A 153 24.99 12.55 -19.37
CA SER A 153 25.48 11.53 -20.30
C SER A 153 26.79 11.95 -20.98
N MET A 154 26.98 13.24 -21.26
CA MET A 154 28.26 13.76 -21.78
C MET A 154 29.39 13.55 -20.76
N LEU A 155 29.15 13.91 -19.50
CA LEU A 155 30.11 13.74 -18.40
C LEU A 155 30.44 12.27 -18.14
N MET A 156 29.43 11.40 -18.16
CA MET A 156 29.63 9.95 -18.02
C MET A 156 30.44 9.40 -19.20
N LYS A 157 30.07 9.75 -20.43
CA LYS A 157 30.80 9.28 -21.61
C LYS A 157 32.28 9.62 -21.54
N TRP A 158 32.61 10.86 -21.19
CA TRP A 158 33.99 11.30 -21.04
C TRP A 158 34.78 10.43 -20.04
N GLY A 159 34.22 10.20 -18.85
CA GLY A 159 34.90 9.39 -17.83
C GLY A 159 35.02 7.91 -18.18
N MET A 160 34.00 7.36 -18.84
CA MET A 160 33.98 5.96 -19.28
C MET A 160 34.97 5.71 -20.43
N ASP A 161 35.03 6.60 -21.41
CA ASP A 161 35.99 6.52 -22.53
C ASP A 161 37.42 6.58 -21.98
N ARG A 162 37.68 7.47 -21.01
CA ARG A 162 38.98 7.60 -20.34
C ARG A 162 39.36 6.36 -19.52
N ALA A 163 38.40 5.81 -18.77
CA ALA A 163 38.63 4.58 -18.00
C ALA A 163 38.95 3.39 -18.93
N GLU A 164 38.29 3.31 -20.09
CA GLU A 164 38.55 2.27 -21.08
C GLU A 164 39.94 2.41 -21.71
N GLU A 165 40.36 3.63 -22.09
CA GLU A 165 41.71 3.91 -22.59
C GLU A 165 42.81 3.49 -21.60
N MET A 166 42.55 3.67 -20.30
CA MET A 166 43.49 3.35 -19.22
C MET A 166 43.40 1.90 -18.74
N GLY A 167 42.48 1.09 -19.28
CA GLY A 167 42.30 -0.29 -18.84
C GLY A 167 41.70 -0.44 -17.44
N LEU A 168 40.96 0.57 -16.96
CA LEU A 168 40.46 0.64 -15.59
C LEU A 168 39.04 0.08 -15.48
N GLU A 169 38.73 -0.53 -14.34
CA GLU A 169 37.34 -0.79 -13.94
C GLU A 169 36.68 0.48 -13.41
N VAL A 170 35.35 0.57 -13.45
CA VAL A 170 34.63 1.78 -13.03
C VAL A 170 33.80 1.51 -11.80
N TYR A 171 33.94 2.36 -10.79
CA TYR A 171 33.18 2.32 -9.56
C TYR A 171 32.47 3.65 -9.30
N VAL A 172 31.21 3.56 -8.90
CA VAL A 172 30.36 4.74 -8.65
C VAL A 172 29.54 4.54 -7.38
N GLU A 173 29.64 5.51 -6.49
CA GLU A 173 28.83 5.63 -5.29
C GLU A 173 27.62 6.50 -5.61
N ALA A 174 26.58 5.86 -6.14
CA ALA A 174 25.46 6.55 -6.74
C ALA A 174 24.37 6.90 -5.73
N SER A 175 23.82 8.10 -5.82
CA SER A 175 22.49 8.38 -5.27
C SER A 175 21.42 7.55 -6.01
N GLU A 176 20.26 7.39 -5.39
CA GLU A 176 19.12 6.72 -6.03
C GLU A 176 18.76 7.39 -7.38
N GLU A 177 18.77 8.73 -7.43
CA GLU A 177 18.43 9.53 -8.61
C GLU A 177 19.47 9.39 -9.73
N GLY A 178 20.76 9.35 -9.39
CA GLY A 178 21.85 9.24 -10.36
C GLY A 178 21.95 7.86 -11.00
N SER A 179 21.55 6.81 -10.27
CA SER A 179 21.75 5.42 -10.67
C SER A 179 21.17 5.05 -12.05
N PHE A 180 20.05 5.68 -12.44
CA PHE A 180 19.41 5.46 -13.73
C PHE A 180 20.30 5.84 -14.93
N LEU A 181 21.10 6.91 -14.78
CA LEU A 181 22.06 7.31 -15.81
C LEU A 181 23.18 6.28 -15.91
N TYR A 182 23.72 5.83 -14.78
CA TYR A 182 24.87 4.93 -14.73
C TYR A 182 24.57 3.54 -15.33
N TYR A 183 23.33 3.04 -15.21
CA TYR A 183 22.93 1.79 -15.88
C TYR A 183 23.10 1.84 -17.41
N GLN A 184 22.91 3.02 -18.01
CA GLN A 184 23.06 3.23 -19.47
C GLN A 184 24.51 3.08 -19.92
N PHE A 185 25.46 3.27 -19.02
CA PHE A 185 26.90 3.12 -19.25
C PHE A 185 27.43 1.74 -18.80
N GLY A 186 26.54 0.78 -18.58
CA GLY A 186 26.91 -0.60 -18.25
C GLY A 186 27.26 -0.85 -16.78
N LEU A 187 27.19 0.17 -15.92
CA LEU A 187 27.33 -0.03 -14.47
C LEU A 187 26.14 -0.79 -13.91
N ARG A 188 26.37 -1.59 -12.87
CA ARG A 188 25.32 -2.33 -12.16
C ARG A 188 25.51 -2.19 -10.67
N THR A 189 24.40 -2.14 -9.93
CA THR A 189 24.44 -2.14 -8.47
C THR A 189 24.94 -3.49 -7.99
N ILE A 190 26.09 -3.49 -7.33
CA ILE A 190 26.68 -4.67 -6.70
C ILE A 190 26.29 -4.77 -5.23
N ASP A 191 26.04 -3.63 -4.57
CA ASP A 191 25.70 -3.57 -3.16
C ASP A 191 25.03 -2.23 -2.81
N ARG A 192 24.50 -2.08 -1.60
CA ARG A 192 23.93 -0.84 -1.09
C ARG A 192 24.46 -0.54 0.30
N LEU A 193 25.05 0.64 0.47
CA LEU A 193 25.53 1.13 1.75
C LEU A 193 24.43 1.96 2.41
N ALA A 194 23.86 1.41 3.48
CA ALA A 194 23.07 2.17 4.45
C ALA A 194 24.03 2.62 5.56
N ILE A 195 24.00 3.91 5.87
CA ILE A 195 24.86 4.49 6.89
C ILE A 195 24.24 4.19 8.25
N ASP A 196 24.93 3.40 9.08
CA ASP A 196 24.55 3.16 10.46
C ASP A 196 24.85 4.41 11.29
N THR A 197 23.83 5.07 11.81
CA THR A 197 23.98 6.24 12.68
C THR A 197 23.81 5.92 14.15
N PHE A 198 23.67 4.64 14.52
CA PHE A 198 23.41 4.26 15.90
C PHE A 198 24.59 4.57 16.82
N VAL A 199 24.28 5.22 17.95
CA VAL A 199 25.19 5.36 19.09
C VAL A 199 24.42 5.17 20.39
N GLU A 200 25.10 4.64 21.40
CA GLU A 200 24.52 4.46 22.73
C GLU A 200 24.32 5.84 23.39
N ASN A 201 23.07 6.19 23.70
CA ASN A 201 22.65 7.49 24.26
C ASN A 201 22.95 8.72 23.36
N PRO A 202 22.25 8.87 22.21
CA PRO A 202 22.52 9.97 21.29
C PRO A 202 22.12 11.33 21.89
N SER A 203 22.97 12.33 21.66
CA SER A 203 22.67 13.74 21.97
C SER A 203 21.50 14.25 21.10
N ASN A 204 20.87 15.35 21.48
CA ASN A 204 19.81 15.95 20.64
C ASN A 204 20.36 16.40 19.27
N THR A 205 21.61 16.85 19.22
CA THR A 205 22.32 17.17 17.97
C THR A 205 22.49 15.93 17.10
N TRP A 206 22.88 14.80 17.70
CA TRP A 206 23.01 13.53 17.00
C TRP A 206 21.68 13.06 16.42
N ARG A 207 20.59 13.06 17.21
CA ARG A 207 19.25 12.67 16.74
C ARG A 207 18.75 13.54 15.59
N ARG A 208 19.06 14.84 15.62
CA ARG A 208 18.71 15.76 14.52
C ARG A 208 19.46 15.38 13.24
N LEU A 209 20.77 15.18 13.32
CA LEU A 209 21.59 14.79 12.16
C LEU A 209 21.20 13.41 11.63
N GLU A 210 20.91 12.46 12.52
CA GLU A 210 20.36 11.14 12.19
C GLU A 210 19.03 11.24 11.45
N SER A 211 18.12 12.13 11.88
CA SER A 211 16.85 12.35 11.19
C SER A 211 17.03 12.84 9.75
N ASP A 212 18.07 13.62 9.46
CA ASP A 212 18.38 14.07 8.09
C ASP A 212 18.87 12.90 7.22
N PHE A 213 19.43 11.85 7.84
CA PHE A 213 19.97 10.66 7.20
C PHE A 213 19.03 9.44 7.15
N ALA A 214 17.88 9.49 7.83
CA ALA A 214 16.97 8.35 8.00
C ALA A 214 16.49 7.68 6.68
N ASN A 215 16.66 8.32 5.53
CA ASN A 215 16.34 7.76 4.21
C ASN A 215 17.53 7.78 3.22
N PHE A 216 18.74 8.09 3.69
CA PHE A 216 19.92 8.16 2.84
C PHE A 216 20.45 6.75 2.54
N LEU A 217 20.48 6.40 1.26
CA LEU A 217 20.97 5.12 0.77
C LEU A 217 21.89 5.35 -0.43
N MET A 218 23.10 4.78 -0.37
CA MET A 218 24.07 4.88 -1.44
C MET A 218 24.17 3.56 -2.19
N ARG A 219 24.03 3.59 -3.51
CA ARG A 219 24.23 2.41 -4.36
C ARG A 219 25.69 2.30 -4.73
N LEU A 220 26.28 1.16 -4.40
CA LEU A 220 27.62 0.83 -4.85
C LEU A 220 27.46 0.18 -6.23
N MET A 221 27.94 0.86 -7.25
CA MET A 221 27.82 0.44 -8.65
C MET A 221 29.20 0.17 -9.24
N TRP A 222 29.29 -0.90 -10.02
CA TRP A 222 30.55 -1.34 -10.62
C TRP A 222 30.36 -1.77 -12.07
N LYS A 223 31.39 -1.56 -12.89
CA LYS A 223 31.56 -2.13 -14.22
C LYS A 223 32.98 -2.68 -14.36
N PRO A 224 33.15 -3.97 -14.70
CA PRO A 224 34.47 -4.53 -15.00
C PRO A 224 35.07 -3.92 -16.27
N HIS A 225 36.40 -3.89 -16.35
CA HIS A 225 37.07 -3.54 -17.60
C HIS A 225 36.68 -4.50 -18.74
N GLY A 226 36.42 -3.95 -19.94
CA GLY A 226 36.11 -4.73 -21.15
C GLY A 226 34.77 -5.50 -21.14
N GLY A 227 33.92 -5.36 -20.11
CA GLY A 227 32.70 -6.15 -19.97
C GLY A 227 31.54 -5.45 -19.25
N ILE A 228 30.47 -6.20 -18.99
CA ILE A 228 29.32 -5.78 -18.19
C ILE A 228 29.16 -6.80 -17.06
N TYR A 229 28.91 -6.32 -15.85
CA TYR A 229 28.61 -7.19 -14.72
C TYR A 229 27.30 -7.96 -14.96
N GLN A 230 27.36 -9.28 -14.83
CA GLN A 230 26.22 -10.19 -14.82
C GLN A 230 26.20 -10.93 -13.48
N ALA A 231 25.10 -10.78 -12.74
CA ALA A 231 24.97 -11.36 -11.41
C ALA A 231 25.05 -12.90 -11.48
N GLY A 232 25.95 -13.50 -10.69
CA GLY A 232 26.18 -14.94 -10.66
C GLY A 232 27.12 -15.47 -11.74
N GLU A 233 27.46 -14.67 -12.76
CA GLU A 233 28.38 -15.07 -13.84
C GLU A 233 29.70 -14.29 -13.78
N THR A 234 29.65 -13.00 -13.49
CA THR A 234 30.85 -12.16 -13.35
C THR A 234 31.38 -12.26 -11.93
N GLU A 235 32.59 -12.78 -11.77
CA GLU A 235 33.25 -12.86 -10.46
C GLU A 235 33.52 -11.46 -9.90
N LEU A 236 33.19 -11.28 -8.61
CA LEU A 236 33.49 -10.03 -7.90
C LEU A 236 34.96 -10.05 -7.42
N PRO A 237 35.81 -9.12 -7.91
CA PRO A 237 37.25 -9.09 -7.66
C PRO A 237 37.68 -9.25 -6.19
N TRP A 238 36.89 -8.67 -5.27
CA TRP A 238 37.17 -8.62 -3.83
C TRP A 238 36.66 -9.85 -3.06
N LEU A 239 35.79 -10.69 -3.63
CA LEU A 239 35.34 -11.93 -2.99
C LEU A 239 36.36 -13.07 -3.17
N VAL A 240 37.05 -13.11 -4.32
CA VAL A 240 38.08 -14.12 -4.61
C VAL A 240 39.34 -13.92 -3.73
N ALA A 241 39.64 -12.67 -3.38
CA ALA A 241 40.77 -12.32 -2.52
C ALA A 241 40.59 -12.75 -1.04
N MET A 242 39.37 -13.06 -0.58
CA MET A 242 39.14 -13.54 0.81
C MET A 242 39.60 -14.99 1.03
N PHE A 243 39.87 -15.77 -0.03
CA PHE A 243 40.22 -17.19 0.06
C PHE A 243 41.64 -17.54 -0.41
N THR A 244 42.47 -16.54 -0.72
CA THR A 244 43.85 -16.77 -1.19
C THR A 244 44.83 -16.05 -0.26
N PRO A 245 45.78 -16.74 0.39
CA PRO A 245 46.79 -16.04 1.19
C PRO A 245 47.65 -15.17 0.27
N LEU A 246 47.83 -13.91 0.67
CA LEU A 246 48.72 -12.95 0.01
C LEU A 246 50.12 -13.56 -0.14
N LEU A 247 50.52 -13.87 -1.38
CA LEU A 247 51.92 -14.17 -1.68
C LEU A 247 52.72 -12.84 -1.64
N PRO A 248 53.95 -12.86 -1.10
CA PRO A 248 54.80 -11.68 -1.01
C PRO A 248 55.41 -11.31 -2.37
N PRO A 249 55.90 -10.07 -2.54
CA PRO A 249 56.27 -9.54 -3.85
C PRO A 249 57.66 -10.03 -4.28
N ALA A 250 57.73 -10.83 -5.34
CA ALA A 250 58.95 -11.01 -6.12
C ALA A 250 58.68 -11.55 -7.53
N ALA A 251 59.50 -11.07 -8.47
CA ALA A 251 59.82 -11.61 -9.79
C ALA A 251 58.95 -11.19 -11.00
N ILE A 252 59.28 -10.00 -11.52
CA ILE A 252 59.40 -9.73 -12.95
C ILE A 252 60.43 -10.71 -13.55
N MET A 253 60.07 -11.50 -14.57
CA MET A 253 60.84 -11.70 -15.82
C MET A 253 60.27 -12.81 -16.74
N ALA A 254 59.93 -12.37 -17.95
CA ALA A 254 60.39 -12.90 -19.24
C ALA A 254 59.80 -14.20 -19.87
N THR A 255 59.46 -14.01 -21.16
CA THR A 255 59.46 -14.95 -22.31
C THR A 255 58.32 -15.98 -22.38
N SER A 256 57.79 -16.40 -23.53
CA SER A 256 57.76 -15.99 -24.95
C SER A 256 56.88 -17.04 -25.67
N ARG A 257 56.34 -16.71 -26.86
CA ARG A 257 55.94 -17.64 -27.96
C ARG A 257 54.69 -18.53 -27.74
N THR A 258 53.86 -18.88 -28.73
CA THR A 258 53.49 -18.47 -30.11
C THR A 258 52.23 -19.30 -30.47
N ASP A 259 51.59 -18.97 -31.60
CA ASP A 259 50.65 -19.77 -32.42
C ASP A 259 49.16 -19.36 -32.29
N ILE A 260 48.64 -18.49 -33.17
CA ILE A 260 48.24 -18.70 -34.58
C ILE A 260 47.27 -19.88 -34.74
N GLN A 261 45.98 -19.57 -34.94
CA GLN A 261 45.30 -19.92 -36.20
C GLN A 261 44.04 -19.09 -36.43
N MET A 262 44.08 -18.31 -37.51
CA MET A 262 42.91 -17.74 -38.18
C MET A 262 42.18 -18.82 -38.98
N ARG A 263 40.85 -18.78 -38.99
CA ARG A 263 40.05 -19.13 -40.17
C ARG A 263 38.88 -18.17 -40.33
N SER A 264 38.67 -17.78 -41.57
CA SER A 264 37.83 -16.69 -42.07
C SER A 264 36.58 -17.20 -42.80
N HIS A 265 35.43 -16.56 -42.50
CA HIS A 265 34.36 -16.07 -43.40
C HIS A 265 33.50 -17.06 -44.25
N PRO A 266 32.34 -16.64 -44.83
CA PRO A 266 31.41 -15.54 -44.51
C PRO A 266 29.89 -15.88 -44.65
N GLY A 267 28.99 -14.97 -44.25
CA GLY A 267 27.78 -14.70 -45.06
C GLY A 267 26.39 -14.57 -44.41
N LYS A 268 25.93 -13.31 -44.33
CA LYS A 268 24.58 -12.77 -44.67
C LYS A 268 23.39 -12.77 -43.67
N GLN A 269 23.05 -11.53 -43.31
CA GLN A 269 21.75 -10.83 -43.41
C GLN A 269 20.53 -11.28 -42.58
N GLY A 270 20.20 -10.46 -41.58
CA GLY A 270 19.05 -9.56 -41.67
C GLY A 270 17.68 -10.08 -41.20
N ALA A 271 17.32 -9.77 -39.95
CA ALA A 271 15.94 -9.39 -39.58
C ALA A 271 15.94 -8.62 -38.25
N ARG A 272 15.63 -7.32 -38.32
CA ARG A 272 15.28 -6.48 -37.17
C ARG A 272 13.86 -6.87 -36.70
N PHE A 273 13.71 -7.23 -35.43
CA PHE A 273 12.44 -7.11 -34.71
C PHE A 273 12.65 -6.21 -33.48
N PRO A 274 11.74 -5.26 -33.19
CA PRO A 274 11.88 -4.36 -32.06
C PRO A 274 11.39 -5.05 -30.80
N VAL A 275 12.29 -5.37 -29.88
CA VAL A 275 11.91 -5.72 -28.50
C VAL A 275 11.67 -4.41 -27.74
N LYS A 276 10.41 -4.02 -27.61
CA LYS A 276 9.98 -3.01 -26.63
C LYS A 276 10.20 -3.59 -25.22
N ASN A 277 11.37 -3.36 -24.63
CA ASN A 277 11.60 -3.57 -23.20
C ASN A 277 10.98 -2.40 -22.42
N ALA A 278 9.66 -2.43 -22.23
CA ALA A 278 8.97 -1.59 -21.25
C ALA A 278 8.85 -2.31 -19.87
N ASP A 279 9.16 -3.60 -19.82
CA ASP A 279 8.91 -4.45 -18.65
C ASP A 279 10.05 -4.44 -17.60
N SER A 280 11.28 -4.06 -17.97
CA SER A 280 12.41 -4.05 -17.04
C SER A 280 12.37 -2.87 -16.05
N ASP A 281 11.83 -1.73 -16.46
CA ASP A 281 11.76 -0.52 -15.63
C ASP A 281 10.66 -0.59 -14.57
N GLN A 282 9.55 -1.29 -14.86
CA GLN A 282 8.43 -1.44 -13.92
C GLN A 282 8.73 -2.48 -12.82
N SER A 283 9.41 -3.58 -13.16
CA SER A 283 9.92 -4.53 -12.16
C SER A 283 11.03 -3.94 -11.31
N LEU A 284 11.90 -3.08 -11.88
CA LEU A 284 12.92 -2.38 -11.10
C LEU A 284 12.31 -1.40 -10.10
N GLY A 285 11.22 -0.69 -10.46
CA GLY A 285 10.51 0.23 -9.57
C GLY A 285 9.84 -0.48 -8.38
N GLU A 286 9.22 -1.64 -8.62
CA GLU A 286 8.65 -2.50 -7.57
C GLU A 286 9.75 -3.07 -6.66
N ILE A 287 10.87 -3.53 -7.22
CA ILE A 287 12.04 -4.01 -6.47
C ILE A 287 12.74 -2.87 -5.70
N LEU A 288 12.79 -1.64 -6.24
CA LEU A 288 13.29 -0.45 -5.56
C LEU A 288 12.43 -0.11 -4.35
N ALA A 289 11.11 -0.02 -4.54
CA ALA A 289 10.15 0.31 -3.48
C ALA A 289 10.21 -0.71 -2.32
N VAL A 290 10.34 -1.99 -2.66
CA VAL A 290 10.54 -3.07 -1.69
C VAL A 290 11.87 -2.90 -0.95
N LYS A 291 12.98 -2.63 -1.65
CA LYS A 291 14.31 -2.51 -1.02
C LYS A 291 14.48 -1.23 -0.19
N THR A 292 13.88 -0.11 -0.59
CA THR A 292 13.88 1.15 0.18
C THR A 292 13.01 1.02 1.43
N ALA A 293 11.84 0.37 1.33
CA ALA A 293 11.03 0.08 2.51
C ALA A 293 11.75 -0.92 3.44
N ILE A 294 12.49 -1.91 2.90
CA ILE A 294 13.25 -2.87 3.70
C ILE A 294 14.42 -2.19 4.42
N SER A 295 15.14 -1.24 3.80
CA SER A 295 16.22 -0.52 4.50
C SER A 295 15.67 0.40 5.60
N ALA A 296 14.56 1.09 5.37
CA ALA A 296 13.85 1.85 6.41
C ALA A 296 13.30 0.96 7.56
N SER A 297 13.13 -0.35 7.32
CA SER A 297 12.71 -1.32 8.34
C SER A 297 13.86 -1.99 9.09
N LYS A 298 15.12 -1.84 8.63
CA LYS A 298 16.28 -2.42 9.33
C LYS A 298 16.61 -1.69 10.64
N ASP A 299 16.28 -0.39 10.73
CA ASP A 299 16.30 0.37 12.00
C ASP A 299 15.18 -0.05 12.97
N LEU A 300 14.22 -0.85 12.48
CA LEU A 300 13.09 -1.43 13.20
C LEU A 300 13.29 -2.95 13.38
N SER A 301 14.51 -3.44 13.63
CA SER A 301 14.83 -4.87 13.77
C SER A 301 14.00 -5.66 14.81
N HIS A 302 13.12 -4.99 15.55
CA HIS A 302 12.11 -5.58 16.44
C HIS A 302 10.64 -5.50 15.95
N ASP A 303 10.29 -4.82 14.85
CA ASP A 303 8.93 -4.74 14.29
C ASP A 303 8.79 -5.57 13.01
N ALA A 304 8.57 -6.88 13.17
CA ALA A 304 8.38 -7.83 12.08
C ALA A 304 7.28 -7.40 11.08
N ASP A 305 6.24 -6.71 11.55
CA ASP A 305 5.14 -6.29 10.69
C ASP A 305 5.56 -5.13 9.75
N ALA A 306 6.45 -4.23 10.21
CA ALA A 306 7.03 -3.19 9.37
C ALA A 306 7.90 -3.80 8.26
N VAL A 307 8.70 -4.81 8.60
CA VAL A 307 9.52 -5.57 7.63
C VAL A 307 8.64 -6.27 6.60
N TYR A 308 7.54 -6.90 7.00
CA TYR A 308 6.63 -7.55 6.05
C TYR A 308 5.91 -6.55 5.14
N LEU A 309 5.49 -5.38 5.66
CA LEU A 309 4.88 -4.33 4.85
C LEU A 309 5.88 -3.80 3.81
N ALA A 310 7.13 -3.64 4.21
CA ALA A 310 8.23 -3.27 3.36
C ALA A 310 8.50 -4.27 2.23
N ARG A 311 8.42 -5.58 2.50
CA ARG A 311 8.51 -6.63 1.47
C ARG A 311 7.45 -6.50 0.36
N MET A 312 6.36 -5.78 0.63
CA MET A 312 5.28 -5.50 -0.31
C MET A 312 5.41 -4.13 -1.00
N GLY A 313 6.56 -3.47 -0.85
CA GLY A 313 6.85 -2.17 -1.48
C GLY A 313 6.15 -0.99 -0.81
N LYS A 314 5.69 -1.16 0.45
CA LYS A 314 4.98 -0.13 1.20
C LYS A 314 5.78 0.29 2.43
N GLN A 315 5.90 1.58 2.65
CA GLN A 315 6.45 2.14 3.89
C GLN A 315 5.35 2.22 4.95
N GLN A 316 5.71 1.93 6.20
CA GLN A 316 4.81 2.12 7.32
C GLN A 316 4.68 3.60 7.67
N VAL A 317 3.51 4.15 7.39
CA VAL A 317 3.17 5.56 7.67
C VAL A 317 1.95 5.71 8.58
N LEU A 318 1.18 4.63 8.75
CA LEU A 318 0.05 4.52 9.66
C LEU A 318 0.48 3.93 11.00
N LYS A 319 -0.18 4.36 12.09
CA LYS A 319 0.09 3.88 13.45
C LYS A 319 -0.73 2.63 13.74
N ARG A 320 -0.10 1.57 14.24
CA ARG A 320 -0.78 0.32 14.62
C ARG A 320 -1.54 0.46 15.94
N ASN A 321 -2.80 0.85 15.85
CA ASN A 321 -3.66 1.07 17.01
C ASN A 321 -4.68 -0.06 17.23
N PHE A 322 -4.93 -0.92 16.24
CA PHE A 322 -5.94 -1.99 16.32
C PHE A 322 -5.33 -3.34 16.73
N GLY A 323 -6.05 -4.03 17.63
CA GLY A 323 -5.86 -5.45 17.92
C GLY A 323 -6.93 -6.32 17.24
N LEU A 324 -6.88 -7.64 17.48
CA LEU A 324 -7.86 -8.57 16.91
C LEU A 324 -9.30 -8.25 17.36
N MET A 325 -9.53 -8.04 18.66
CA MET A 325 -10.89 -7.82 19.18
C MET A 325 -11.53 -6.54 18.63
N SER A 326 -10.78 -5.43 18.63
CA SER A 326 -11.26 -4.17 18.04
C SER A 326 -11.54 -4.30 16.55
N MET A 327 -10.78 -5.14 15.82
CA MET A 327 -10.98 -5.35 14.39
C MET A 327 -12.15 -6.28 14.09
N VAL A 328 -12.38 -7.30 14.93
CA VAL A 328 -13.61 -8.10 14.90
C VAL A 328 -14.81 -7.19 15.15
N GLY A 329 -14.71 -6.27 16.11
CA GLY A 329 -15.74 -5.28 16.39
C GLY A 329 -16.07 -4.41 15.20
N LEU A 330 -15.05 -3.77 14.62
CA LEU A 330 -15.21 -2.97 13.40
C LEU A 330 -15.89 -3.77 12.28
N ALA A 331 -15.42 -4.99 11.99
CA ALA A 331 -15.97 -5.81 10.92
C ALA A 331 -17.43 -6.25 11.18
N CYS A 332 -17.77 -6.64 12.43
CA CYS A 332 -19.13 -6.97 12.82
C CYS A 332 -20.07 -5.78 12.66
N THR A 333 -19.65 -4.61 13.15
CA THR A 333 -20.42 -3.36 13.10
C THR A 333 -20.62 -2.89 11.67
N ILE A 334 -19.59 -2.88 10.82
CA ILE A 334 -19.72 -2.47 9.41
C ILE A 334 -20.80 -3.31 8.70
N MET A 335 -20.76 -4.63 8.86
CA MET A 335 -21.76 -5.50 8.24
C MET A 335 -23.16 -5.31 8.81
N SER A 336 -23.31 -5.06 10.12
CA SER A 336 -24.63 -4.90 10.79
C SER A 336 -25.67 -5.94 10.33
N THR A 337 -25.26 -7.21 10.30
CA THR A 337 -25.99 -8.24 9.56
C THR A 337 -27.36 -8.56 10.18
N TRP A 338 -27.45 -8.64 11.51
CA TRP A 338 -28.73 -8.98 12.16
C TRP A 338 -29.69 -7.79 12.16
N GLU A 339 -29.18 -6.57 12.05
CA GLU A 339 -29.95 -5.35 11.83
C GLU A 339 -30.49 -5.30 10.39
N GLY A 340 -29.61 -5.54 9.42
CA GLY A 340 -29.97 -5.56 8.00
C GLY A 340 -31.01 -6.62 7.68
N ILE A 341 -30.91 -7.80 8.30
CA ILE A 341 -31.85 -8.89 8.04
C ILE A 341 -33.28 -8.57 8.51
N LEU A 342 -33.47 -7.66 9.48
CA LEU A 342 -34.80 -7.21 9.91
C LEU A 342 -35.59 -6.52 8.79
N MET A 343 -34.91 -5.98 7.78
CA MET A 343 -35.54 -5.34 6.62
C MET A 343 -35.96 -6.34 5.53
N SER A 344 -35.59 -7.61 5.67
CA SER A 344 -35.82 -8.61 4.62
C SER A 344 -37.31 -8.82 4.35
N ARG A 345 -37.68 -8.79 3.07
CA ARG A 345 -39.06 -9.04 2.61
C ARG A 345 -39.21 -10.47 2.08
N GLN A 346 -40.42 -11.01 2.23
CA GLN A 346 -40.75 -12.38 1.84
C GLN A 346 -41.15 -12.56 0.37
N CYS A 347 -41.08 -11.49 -0.45
CA CYS A 347 -41.70 -11.46 -1.77
C CYS A 347 -41.20 -12.56 -2.72
N SER A 348 -39.87 -12.72 -2.86
CA SER A 348 -39.27 -13.71 -3.76
C SER A 348 -38.53 -14.77 -2.94
N GLY A 349 -38.97 -16.03 -3.03
CA GLY A 349 -38.45 -17.15 -2.23
C GLY A 349 -39.34 -17.55 -1.04
N GLY A 350 -40.14 -16.64 -0.48
CA GLY A 350 -40.97 -16.90 0.71
C GLY A 350 -40.16 -17.15 1.99
N GLN A 351 -40.86 -17.53 3.07
CA GLN A 351 -40.27 -17.72 4.40
C GLN A 351 -39.13 -18.75 4.39
N ALA A 352 -39.38 -19.90 3.77
CA ALA A 352 -38.38 -20.95 3.63
C ALA A 352 -37.20 -20.47 2.75
N GLY A 353 -37.49 -19.74 1.68
CA GLY A 353 -36.49 -19.17 0.80
C GLY A 353 -35.56 -18.20 1.51
N LEU A 354 -36.06 -17.36 2.42
CA LEU A 354 -35.21 -16.48 3.22
C LEU A 354 -34.26 -17.28 4.12
N ILE A 355 -34.73 -18.33 4.81
CA ILE A 355 -33.88 -19.15 5.70
C ILE A 355 -32.82 -19.91 4.90
N TYR A 356 -33.22 -20.67 3.89
CA TYR A 356 -32.28 -21.49 3.12
C TYR A 356 -31.36 -20.63 2.23
N GLY A 357 -31.89 -19.53 1.69
CA GLY A 357 -31.11 -18.53 0.97
C GLY A 357 -30.08 -17.86 1.87
N PHE A 358 -30.44 -17.57 3.13
CA PHE A 358 -29.51 -17.03 4.12
C PHE A 358 -28.39 -18.02 4.43
N LEU A 359 -28.70 -19.30 4.65
CA LEU A 359 -27.69 -20.33 4.90
C LEU A 359 -26.74 -20.49 3.70
N TYR A 360 -27.27 -20.45 2.48
CA TYR A 360 -26.48 -20.47 1.26
C TYR A 360 -25.54 -19.27 1.17
N ILE A 361 -26.05 -18.06 1.42
CA ILE A 361 -25.25 -16.82 1.41
C ILE A 361 -24.20 -16.80 2.51
N TRP A 362 -24.55 -17.26 3.71
CA TRP A 362 -23.62 -17.29 4.82
C TRP A 362 -22.46 -18.26 4.52
N ALA A 363 -22.76 -19.46 4.00
CA ALA A 363 -21.74 -20.42 3.58
C ALA A 363 -20.89 -19.88 2.42
N GLY A 364 -21.51 -19.26 1.42
CA GLY A 364 -20.82 -18.63 0.28
C GLY A 364 -19.90 -17.50 0.71
N THR A 365 -20.40 -16.58 1.52
CA THR A 365 -19.65 -15.46 2.10
C THR A 365 -18.47 -15.97 2.93
N MET A 366 -18.70 -16.94 3.82
CA MET A 366 -17.65 -17.55 4.62
C MET A 366 -16.55 -18.13 3.72
N SER A 367 -16.92 -18.83 2.65
CA SER A 367 -15.97 -19.38 1.67
C SER A 367 -15.15 -18.30 0.96
N VAL A 368 -15.80 -17.22 0.51
CA VAL A 368 -15.13 -16.06 -0.12
C VAL A 368 -14.13 -15.43 0.84
N PHE A 369 -14.53 -15.21 2.09
CA PHE A 369 -13.66 -14.55 3.06
C PHE A 369 -12.58 -15.45 3.64
N ILE A 370 -12.71 -16.77 3.49
CA ILE A 370 -11.58 -17.67 3.61
C ILE A 370 -10.58 -17.42 2.47
N VAL A 371 -11.01 -17.30 1.22
CA VAL A 371 -10.10 -16.97 0.11
C VAL A 371 -9.42 -15.60 0.33
N MET A 372 -10.17 -14.59 0.75
CA MET A 372 -9.62 -13.27 1.09
C MET A 372 -8.70 -13.30 2.32
N GLY A 373 -9.00 -14.16 3.28
CA GLY A 373 -8.14 -14.41 4.44
C GLY A 373 -6.77 -14.95 4.03
N GLU A 374 -6.73 -15.85 3.05
CA GLU A 374 -5.47 -16.38 2.52
C GLU A 374 -4.66 -15.29 1.82
N LEU A 375 -5.33 -14.48 0.99
CA LEU A 375 -4.72 -13.35 0.29
C LEU A 375 -4.17 -12.30 1.25
N SER A 376 -4.96 -11.89 2.25
CA SER A 376 -4.52 -10.93 3.28
C SER A 376 -3.42 -11.48 4.17
N SER A 377 -3.36 -12.80 4.40
CA SER A 377 -2.27 -13.44 5.15
C SER A 377 -0.94 -13.43 4.38
N MET A 378 -1.02 -13.57 3.05
CA MET A 378 0.13 -13.43 2.14
C MET A 378 0.55 -11.96 2.03
N ILE A 379 -0.40 -11.07 1.74
CA ILE A 379 -0.16 -9.67 1.36
C ILE A 379 -1.07 -8.76 2.22
N PRO A 380 -0.65 -8.43 3.47
CA PRO A 380 -1.46 -7.71 4.44
C PRO A 380 -1.41 -6.17 4.24
N THR A 381 -1.77 -5.68 3.06
CA THR A 381 -1.74 -4.23 2.74
C THR A 381 -3.13 -3.61 2.67
N ALA A 382 -3.25 -2.32 2.99
CA ALA A 382 -4.53 -1.62 2.96
C ALA A 382 -5.18 -1.62 1.56
N GLY A 383 -4.38 -1.77 0.50
CA GLY A 383 -4.87 -1.85 -0.88
C GLY A 383 -5.73 -3.09 -1.19
N GLY A 384 -5.61 -4.15 -0.38
CA GLY A 384 -6.42 -5.35 -0.50
C GLY A 384 -6.50 -5.92 -1.91
N GLN A 385 -7.73 -6.01 -2.42
CA GLN A 385 -8.08 -6.66 -3.68
C GLN A 385 -7.23 -6.19 -4.87
N TYR A 386 -7.10 -4.88 -5.10
CA TYR A 386 -6.36 -4.40 -6.28
C TYR A 386 -4.87 -4.76 -6.20
N HIS A 387 -4.31 -4.76 -4.99
CA HIS A 387 -2.91 -5.11 -4.80
C HIS A 387 -2.69 -6.60 -5.00
N TRP A 388 -3.59 -7.45 -4.47
CA TRP A 388 -3.55 -8.89 -4.72
C TRP A 388 -3.68 -9.21 -6.21
N VAL A 389 -4.60 -8.55 -6.90
CA VAL A 389 -4.77 -8.68 -8.35
C VAL A 389 -3.52 -8.24 -9.08
N HIS A 390 -2.88 -7.14 -8.69
CA HIS A 390 -1.63 -6.69 -9.31
C HIS A 390 -0.49 -7.72 -9.17
N VAL A 391 -0.39 -8.37 -8.01
CA VAL A 391 0.64 -9.39 -7.73
C VAL A 391 0.34 -10.73 -8.43
N LEU A 392 -0.93 -11.12 -8.51
CA LEU A 392 -1.34 -12.41 -9.07
C LEU A 392 -1.62 -12.37 -10.58
N ALA A 393 -1.93 -11.23 -11.16
CA ALA A 393 -2.31 -11.16 -12.56
C ALA A 393 -1.12 -11.44 -13.49
N PRO A 394 -1.36 -12.01 -14.69
CA PRO A 394 -0.32 -12.12 -15.71
C PRO A 394 0.24 -10.75 -16.08
N LYS A 395 1.54 -10.69 -16.42
CA LYS A 395 2.27 -9.43 -16.68
C LYS A 395 1.54 -8.47 -17.63
N ASN A 396 0.94 -9.00 -18.70
CA ASN A 396 0.26 -8.19 -19.71
C ASN A 396 -1.08 -7.59 -19.24
N TYR A 397 -1.69 -8.17 -18.20
CA TYR A 397 -3.01 -7.78 -17.71
C TYR A 397 -2.98 -7.18 -16.30
N LYS A 398 -1.84 -7.24 -15.59
CA LYS A 398 -1.77 -6.79 -14.19
C LYS A 398 -2.21 -5.35 -13.99
N GLY A 399 -1.83 -4.45 -14.89
CA GLY A 399 -2.20 -3.03 -14.82
C GLY A 399 -3.70 -2.80 -14.99
N ILE A 400 -4.33 -3.38 -16.01
CA ILE A 400 -5.77 -3.16 -16.27
C ILE A 400 -6.63 -3.87 -15.23
N LEU A 401 -6.30 -5.11 -14.85
CA LEU A 401 -7.07 -5.86 -13.87
C LEU A 401 -6.99 -5.22 -12.49
N SER A 402 -5.80 -4.79 -12.05
CA SER A 402 -5.66 -4.11 -10.77
C SER A 402 -6.35 -2.75 -10.77
N TYR A 403 -6.28 -1.98 -11.86
CA TYR A 403 -6.95 -0.69 -11.97
C TYR A 403 -8.48 -0.82 -11.91
N VAL A 404 -9.06 -1.74 -12.68
CA VAL A 404 -10.51 -2.03 -12.63
C VAL A 404 -10.92 -2.50 -11.25
N THR A 405 -10.17 -3.43 -10.66
CA THR A 405 -10.42 -3.92 -9.30
C THR A 405 -10.38 -2.76 -8.29
N GLY A 406 -9.38 -1.88 -8.37
CA GLY A 406 -9.23 -0.74 -7.45
C GLY A 406 -10.39 0.25 -7.51
N TRP A 407 -10.91 0.54 -8.71
CA TRP A 407 -12.11 1.38 -8.87
C TRP A 407 -13.39 0.69 -8.41
N LEU A 408 -13.58 -0.60 -8.73
CA LEU A 408 -14.71 -1.37 -8.21
C LEU A 408 -14.72 -1.35 -6.69
N THR A 409 -13.57 -1.56 -6.04
CA THR A 409 -13.46 -1.49 -4.58
C THR A 409 -13.69 -0.07 -4.06
N CYS A 410 -13.11 0.97 -4.68
CA CYS A 410 -13.28 2.35 -4.21
C CYS A 410 -14.74 2.83 -4.28
N ILE A 411 -15.40 2.61 -5.41
CA ILE A 411 -16.80 3.01 -5.59
C ILE A 411 -17.70 2.13 -4.72
N GLY A 412 -17.41 0.82 -4.62
CA GLY A 412 -18.03 -0.12 -3.69
C GLY A 412 -18.06 0.39 -2.25
N TRP A 413 -16.91 0.78 -1.71
CA TRP A 413 -16.81 1.29 -0.34
C TRP A 413 -17.47 2.65 -0.14
N MET A 414 -17.44 3.54 -1.13
CA MET A 414 -18.22 4.79 -1.07
C MET A 414 -19.73 4.52 -1.09
N ALA A 415 -20.19 3.53 -1.86
CA ALA A 415 -21.58 3.09 -1.82
C ALA A 415 -21.93 2.41 -0.49
N SER A 416 -21.01 1.68 0.15
CA SER A 416 -21.22 1.14 1.50
C SER A 416 -21.42 2.24 2.54
N VAL A 417 -20.62 3.33 2.49
CA VAL A 417 -20.83 4.51 3.35
C VAL A 417 -22.21 5.11 3.10
N ALA A 418 -22.61 5.24 1.82
CA ALA A 418 -23.92 5.76 1.48
C ALA A 418 -25.08 4.86 1.92
N ALA A 419 -24.95 3.55 1.76
CA ALA A 419 -25.96 2.57 2.16
C ALA A 419 -26.15 2.56 3.68
N ALA A 420 -25.06 2.53 4.46
CA ALA A 420 -25.12 2.59 5.93
C ALA A 420 -25.75 3.91 6.42
N SER A 421 -25.35 5.04 5.82
CA SER A 421 -25.92 6.36 6.16
C SER A 421 -27.40 6.45 5.81
N LEU A 422 -27.80 5.90 4.66
CA LEU A 422 -29.19 5.86 4.21
C LEU A 422 -30.03 4.98 5.14
N PHE A 423 -29.55 3.80 5.49
CA PHE A 423 -30.20 2.90 6.44
C PHE A 423 -30.43 3.58 7.79
N CYS A 424 -29.41 4.22 8.35
CA CYS A 424 -29.53 5.00 9.60
C CYS A 424 -30.62 6.08 9.48
N SER A 425 -30.57 6.87 8.41
CA SER A 425 -31.42 8.04 8.23
C SER A 425 -32.89 7.69 7.99
N THR A 426 -33.13 6.67 7.19
CA THR A 426 -34.48 6.21 6.87
C THR A 426 -35.11 5.45 8.04
N LEU A 427 -34.33 4.74 8.85
CA LEU A 427 -34.81 4.16 10.11
C LEU A 427 -35.20 5.24 11.13
N ILE A 428 -34.38 6.29 11.30
CA ILE A 428 -34.73 7.42 12.16
C ILE A 428 -36.04 8.07 11.68
N GLN A 429 -36.19 8.27 10.35
CA GLN A 429 -37.43 8.81 9.79
C GLN A 429 -38.64 7.91 10.07
N ALA A 430 -38.49 6.58 9.95
CA ALA A 430 -39.53 5.63 10.29
C ALA A 430 -39.93 5.70 11.77
N LEU A 431 -38.97 5.88 12.68
CA LEU A 431 -39.26 6.06 14.10
C LEU A 431 -39.96 7.37 14.42
N ILE A 432 -39.63 8.46 13.72
CA ILE A 432 -40.37 9.72 13.85
C ILE A 432 -41.83 9.51 13.44
N LEU A 433 -42.07 8.81 12.33
CA LEU A 433 -43.43 8.48 11.86
C LEU A 433 -44.19 7.61 12.87
N GLU A 434 -43.56 6.56 13.39
CA GLU A 434 -44.18 5.65 14.36
C GLU A 434 -44.59 6.37 15.66
N ASN A 435 -43.76 7.32 16.12
CA ASN A 435 -44.04 8.10 17.33
C ASN A 435 -44.92 9.33 17.09
N ASN A 436 -45.08 9.75 15.83
CA ASN A 436 -45.90 10.90 15.44
C ASN A 436 -46.59 10.63 14.11
N GLY A 437 -47.80 10.08 14.17
CA GLY A 437 -48.59 9.76 12.97
C GLY A 437 -48.97 10.95 12.07
N ASN A 438 -48.77 12.20 12.53
CA ASN A 438 -48.98 13.39 11.71
C ASN A 438 -47.72 13.80 10.92
N PHE A 439 -46.59 13.15 11.15
CA PHE A 439 -45.37 13.41 10.44
C PHE A 439 -45.50 12.96 8.99
N VAL A 440 -45.11 13.82 8.05
CA VAL A 440 -45.09 13.49 6.62
C VAL A 440 -43.65 13.25 6.19
N PRO A 441 -43.25 12.00 5.89
CA PRO A 441 -41.91 11.68 5.43
C PRO A 441 -41.59 12.37 4.10
N GLN A 442 -40.44 13.03 4.02
CA GLN A 442 -39.95 13.69 2.82
C GLN A 442 -38.49 13.33 2.54
N GLY A 443 -38.11 13.28 1.27
CA GLY A 443 -36.77 12.88 0.85
C GLY A 443 -35.66 13.80 1.39
N TYR A 444 -35.90 15.11 1.46
CA TYR A 444 -34.92 16.06 1.98
C TYR A 444 -34.63 15.87 3.48
N GLN A 445 -35.60 15.39 4.27
CA GLN A 445 -35.41 15.14 5.70
C GLN A 445 -34.40 14.00 5.90
N VAL A 446 -34.54 12.91 5.12
CA VAL A 446 -33.58 11.80 5.09
C VAL A 446 -32.20 12.30 4.68
N THR A 447 -32.11 13.12 3.62
CA THR A 447 -30.82 13.67 3.16
C THR A 447 -30.12 14.50 4.24
N LEU A 448 -30.86 15.29 5.03
CA LEU A 448 -30.28 16.06 6.14
C LEU A 448 -29.80 15.17 7.30
N ILE A 449 -30.58 14.15 7.67
CA ILE A 449 -30.16 13.17 8.70
C ILE A 449 -28.95 12.36 8.22
N PHE A 450 -28.90 12.02 6.93
CA PHE A 450 -27.77 11.34 6.30
C PHE A 450 -26.51 12.17 6.43
N TRP A 451 -26.58 13.47 6.08
CA TRP A 451 -25.44 14.36 6.23
C TRP A 451 -25.00 14.45 7.69
N ALA A 452 -25.94 14.52 8.64
CA ALA A 452 -25.62 14.51 10.07
C ALA A 452 -24.87 13.23 10.49
N ALA A 453 -25.28 12.05 10.00
CA ALA A 453 -24.61 10.78 10.25
C ALA A 453 -23.20 10.71 9.67
N VAL A 454 -23.01 11.23 8.44
CA VAL A 454 -21.69 11.33 7.82
C VAL A 454 -20.80 12.34 8.56
N PHE A 455 -21.33 13.50 8.95
CA PHE A 455 -20.57 14.49 9.71
C PHE A 455 -20.13 13.96 11.07
N PHE A 456 -20.99 13.23 11.78
CA PHE A 456 -20.62 12.52 12.99
C PHE A 456 -19.49 11.51 12.73
N SER A 457 -19.61 10.73 11.65
CA SER A 457 -18.59 9.75 11.26
C SER A 457 -17.24 10.41 10.94
N VAL A 458 -17.25 11.55 10.24
CA VAL A 458 -16.05 12.37 9.97
C VAL A 458 -15.45 12.88 11.27
N PHE A 459 -16.27 13.41 12.19
CA PHE A 459 -15.80 13.91 13.48
C PHE A 459 -15.06 12.81 14.25
N VAL A 460 -15.64 11.62 14.34
CA VAL A 460 -15.00 10.48 15.02
C VAL A 460 -13.70 10.07 14.33
N ASN A 461 -13.71 9.93 13.00
CA ASN A 461 -12.53 9.50 12.24
C ASN A 461 -11.39 10.53 12.19
N VAL A 462 -11.68 11.82 12.37
CA VAL A 462 -10.67 12.90 12.34
C VAL A 462 -10.15 13.19 13.75
N PHE A 463 -11.05 13.40 14.71
CA PHE A 463 -10.69 13.93 16.04
C PHE A 463 -10.58 12.84 17.11
N VAL A 464 -11.26 11.70 16.93
CA VAL A 464 -11.38 10.64 17.94
C VAL A 464 -10.67 9.34 17.49
N ASN A 465 -9.90 9.38 16.40
CA ASN A 465 -9.24 8.22 15.78
C ASN A 465 -8.37 7.40 16.75
N SER A 466 -7.71 8.04 17.72
CA SER A 466 -6.88 7.34 18.71
C SER A 466 -7.68 6.46 19.67
N ALA A 467 -8.95 6.81 19.92
CA ALA A 467 -9.88 6.04 20.75
C ALA A 467 -10.74 5.06 19.92
N LEU A 468 -10.70 5.14 18.59
CA LEU A 468 -11.51 4.32 17.68
C LEU A 468 -11.40 2.81 17.99
N PRO A 469 -10.22 2.21 18.25
CA PRO A 469 -10.14 0.79 18.61
C PRO A 469 -10.91 0.42 19.90
N LYS A 470 -10.97 1.34 20.87
CA LYS A 470 -11.73 1.13 22.12
C LYS A 470 -13.21 1.28 21.89
N ILE A 471 -13.60 2.27 21.07
CA ILE A 471 -14.99 2.49 20.65
C ILE A 471 -15.50 1.23 19.93
N GLU A 472 -14.77 0.71 18.95
CA GLU A 472 -15.19 -0.51 18.22
C GLU A 472 -15.32 -1.73 19.13
N GLY A 473 -14.45 -1.87 20.14
CA GLY A 473 -14.60 -2.91 21.15
C GLY A 473 -15.88 -2.77 21.99
N LEU A 474 -16.25 -1.54 22.35
CA LEU A 474 -17.50 -1.26 23.07
C LEU A 474 -18.72 -1.44 22.15
N VAL A 475 -18.64 -1.01 20.90
CA VAL A 475 -19.72 -1.16 19.92
C VAL A 475 -19.99 -2.63 19.64
N LEU A 476 -18.96 -3.49 19.56
CA LEU A 476 -19.15 -4.94 19.47
C LEU A 476 -19.93 -5.51 20.67
N PHE A 477 -19.67 -5.01 21.87
CA PHE A 477 -20.45 -5.39 23.04
C PHE A 477 -21.91 -4.95 22.92
N VAL A 478 -22.15 -3.70 22.49
CA VAL A 478 -23.50 -3.18 22.23
C VAL A 478 -24.20 -3.96 21.12
N HIS A 479 -23.49 -4.39 20.08
CA HIS A 479 -23.99 -5.21 18.98
C HIS A 479 -24.53 -6.55 19.48
N VAL A 480 -23.74 -7.28 20.28
CA VAL A 480 -24.12 -8.60 20.79
C VAL A 480 -25.20 -8.50 21.87
N ILE A 481 -25.10 -7.55 22.80
CA ILE A 481 -26.11 -7.38 23.86
C ILE A 481 -27.41 -6.80 23.27
N GLY A 482 -27.29 -5.87 22.33
CA GLY A 482 -28.40 -5.30 21.58
C GLY A 482 -29.21 -6.35 20.85
N PHE A 483 -28.53 -7.32 20.23
CA PHE A 483 -29.19 -8.50 19.65
C PHE A 483 -30.09 -9.21 20.67
N PHE A 484 -29.60 -9.52 21.88
CA PHE A 484 -30.44 -10.18 22.91
C PHE A 484 -31.55 -9.27 23.43
N ALA A 485 -31.28 -7.96 23.54
CA ALA A 485 -32.26 -6.98 23.95
C ALA A 485 -33.41 -6.83 22.94
N VAL A 486 -33.20 -7.18 21.66
CA VAL A 486 -34.25 -7.26 20.64
C VAL A 486 -34.87 -8.67 20.58
N LEU A 487 -34.02 -9.71 20.54
CA LEU A 487 -34.44 -11.10 20.39
C LEU A 487 -35.36 -11.56 21.53
N ILE A 488 -35.01 -11.27 22.78
CA ILE A 488 -35.73 -11.80 23.95
C ILE A 488 -37.15 -11.21 24.03
N PRO A 489 -37.38 -9.88 24.00
CA PRO A 489 -38.73 -9.34 24.00
C PRO A 489 -39.55 -9.81 22.79
N LEU A 490 -38.93 -9.86 21.60
CA LEU A 490 -39.60 -10.30 20.39
C LEU A 490 -40.08 -11.75 20.51
N THR A 491 -39.19 -12.66 20.89
CA THR A 491 -39.50 -14.09 21.01
C THR A 491 -40.37 -14.43 22.21
N TYR A 492 -40.35 -13.63 23.28
CA TYR A 492 -41.17 -13.86 24.46
C TYR A 492 -42.58 -13.27 24.29
N LEU A 493 -42.67 -11.97 23.95
CA LEU A 493 -43.92 -11.22 23.91
C LEU A 493 -44.66 -11.32 22.56
N GLY A 494 -43.92 -11.55 21.46
CA GLY A 494 -44.50 -11.62 20.13
C GLY A 494 -45.50 -12.78 19.93
N PRO A 495 -46.45 -12.64 18.99
CA PRO A 495 -47.32 -13.75 18.60
C PRO A 495 -46.49 -14.93 18.11
N LYS A 496 -47.03 -16.16 18.18
CA LYS A 496 -46.31 -17.36 17.71
C LYS A 496 -46.92 -17.83 16.39
N GLY A 497 -46.11 -17.89 15.34
CA GLY A 497 -46.47 -18.36 14.02
C GLY A 497 -46.38 -19.88 13.88
N ASP A 498 -46.75 -20.39 12.71
CA ASP A 498 -46.64 -21.82 12.40
C ASP A 498 -45.18 -22.21 12.11
N THR A 499 -44.59 -23.01 13.00
CA THR A 499 -43.23 -23.53 12.86
C THR A 499 -43.04 -24.32 11.56
N LYS A 500 -44.05 -25.05 11.09
CA LYS A 500 -43.91 -25.82 9.84
C LYS A 500 -43.86 -24.86 8.65
N ALA A 501 -44.76 -23.89 8.61
CA ALA A 501 -44.87 -22.92 7.52
C ALA A 501 -43.55 -22.17 7.28
N ILE A 502 -42.84 -21.74 8.34
CA ILE A 502 -41.60 -20.95 8.16
C ILE A 502 -40.49 -21.72 7.45
N PHE A 503 -40.46 -23.06 7.56
CA PHE A 503 -39.45 -23.91 6.90
C PHE A 503 -39.92 -24.53 5.58
N THR A 504 -41.23 -24.53 5.30
CA THR A 504 -41.76 -25.21 4.09
C THR A 504 -42.40 -24.27 3.07
N THR A 505 -42.68 -23.02 3.43
CA THR A 505 -43.39 -22.09 2.55
C THR A 505 -42.44 -21.35 1.63
N PHE A 506 -42.41 -21.77 0.37
CA PHE A 506 -41.81 -21.02 -0.73
C PHE A 506 -42.88 -20.18 -1.43
N ALA A 507 -42.52 -18.94 -1.80
CA ALA A 507 -43.41 -18.02 -2.49
C ALA A 507 -42.74 -17.41 -3.71
N ASN A 508 -43.54 -17.10 -4.73
CA ASN A 508 -43.11 -16.40 -5.94
C ASN A 508 -43.95 -15.13 -6.13
N GLY A 509 -43.83 -14.20 -5.18
CA GLY A 509 -44.53 -12.92 -5.21
C GLY A 509 -44.06 -12.00 -6.34
N GLY A 510 -42.91 -12.28 -6.96
CA GLY A 510 -42.39 -11.57 -8.13
C GLY A 510 -42.94 -12.05 -9.48
N GLY A 511 -43.73 -13.12 -9.51
CA GLY A 511 -44.32 -13.64 -10.75
C GLY A 511 -43.29 -14.24 -11.73
N TRP A 512 -42.15 -14.72 -11.23
CA TRP A 512 -41.08 -15.28 -12.06
C TRP A 512 -41.48 -16.59 -12.74
N PRO A 513 -40.92 -16.93 -13.92
CA PRO A 513 -41.25 -18.17 -14.64
C PRO A 513 -41.12 -19.47 -13.83
N THR A 514 -40.22 -19.51 -12.83
CA THR A 514 -40.05 -20.69 -11.97
C THR A 514 -39.82 -20.30 -10.52
N GLN A 515 -40.19 -21.19 -9.59
CA GLN A 515 -39.92 -21.01 -8.16
C GLN A 515 -38.41 -20.98 -7.86
N GLY A 516 -37.60 -21.71 -8.62
CA GLY A 516 -36.14 -21.67 -8.51
C GLY A 516 -35.57 -20.30 -8.85
N LEU A 517 -36.02 -19.69 -9.94
CA LEU A 517 -35.61 -18.33 -10.31
C LEU A 517 -36.05 -17.31 -9.24
N SER A 518 -37.27 -17.44 -8.71
CA SER A 518 -37.74 -16.61 -7.61
C SER A 518 -36.86 -16.74 -6.35
N PHE A 519 -36.43 -17.97 -6.02
CA PHE A 519 -35.51 -18.20 -4.91
C PHE A 519 -34.17 -17.47 -5.12
N PHE A 520 -33.55 -17.60 -6.30
CA PHE A 520 -32.28 -16.92 -6.59
C PHE A 520 -32.41 -15.39 -6.55
N ILE A 521 -33.50 -14.83 -7.06
CA ILE A 521 -33.77 -13.38 -7.00
C ILE A 521 -34.01 -12.91 -5.56
N GLY A 522 -34.54 -13.78 -4.70
CA GLY A 522 -34.68 -13.52 -3.27
C GLY A 522 -33.35 -13.43 -2.51
N LEU A 523 -32.24 -13.94 -3.07
CA LEU A 523 -30.94 -13.98 -2.41
C LEU A 523 -30.34 -12.58 -2.20
N ALA A 524 -30.61 -11.63 -3.10
CA ALA A 524 -30.02 -10.30 -3.07
C ALA A 524 -30.19 -9.60 -1.71
N GLY A 525 -31.36 -9.71 -1.08
CA GLY A 525 -31.62 -9.11 0.23
C GLY A 525 -30.72 -9.63 1.35
N ASN A 526 -30.47 -10.95 1.38
CA ASN A 526 -29.59 -11.58 2.35
C ASN A 526 -28.11 -11.26 2.08
N ALA A 527 -27.72 -11.08 0.82
CA ALA A 527 -26.32 -10.89 0.45
C ALA A 527 -25.78 -9.52 0.87
N VAL A 528 -26.62 -8.49 0.79
CA VAL A 528 -26.25 -7.12 1.21
C VAL A 528 -25.88 -7.07 2.69
N ALA A 529 -26.50 -7.89 3.54
CA ALA A 529 -26.26 -7.93 4.99
C ALA A 529 -24.86 -8.44 5.39
N PHE A 530 -24.13 -9.06 4.46
CA PHE A 530 -22.78 -9.60 4.70
C PHE A 530 -21.66 -8.74 4.08
N ILE A 531 -21.99 -7.62 3.46
CA ILE A 531 -20.99 -6.74 2.84
C ILE A 531 -20.19 -5.99 3.90
N GLY A 532 -18.87 -5.87 3.67
CA GLY A 532 -17.98 -5.01 4.45
C GLY A 532 -17.08 -5.72 5.46
N ALA A 533 -17.10 -7.05 5.53
CA ALA A 533 -16.12 -7.80 6.32
C ALA A 533 -14.67 -7.53 5.89
N ASP A 534 -14.42 -7.21 4.62
CA ASP A 534 -13.10 -6.80 4.10
C ASP A 534 -12.66 -5.42 4.58
N GLY A 535 -13.48 -4.71 5.36
CA GLY A 535 -13.05 -3.48 6.04
C GLY A 535 -11.79 -3.71 6.88
N ALA A 536 -11.63 -4.92 7.44
CA ALA A 536 -10.42 -5.33 8.13
C ALA A 536 -9.17 -5.37 7.24
N VAL A 537 -9.32 -5.64 5.95
CA VAL A 537 -8.22 -5.63 4.97
C VAL A 537 -7.73 -4.20 4.76
N HIS A 538 -8.65 -3.26 4.58
CA HIS A 538 -8.31 -1.85 4.37
C HIS A 538 -7.69 -1.20 5.61
N MET A 539 -7.83 -1.85 6.77
CA MET A 539 -7.21 -1.45 8.03
C MET A 539 -5.93 -2.22 8.36
N SER A 540 -5.41 -3.06 7.46
CA SER A 540 -4.28 -3.94 7.74
C SER A 540 -3.01 -3.22 8.20
N GLU A 541 -2.77 -2.00 7.72
CA GLU A 541 -1.61 -1.18 8.08
C GLU A 541 -1.74 -0.55 9.48
N GLU A 542 -2.93 -0.57 10.09
CA GLU A 542 -3.20 -0.09 11.46
C GLU A 542 -3.42 -1.24 12.46
N ILE A 543 -3.35 -2.50 12.02
CA ILE A 543 -3.54 -3.70 12.84
C ILE A 543 -2.19 -4.31 13.25
N LYS A 544 -2.08 -4.75 14.51
CA LYS A 544 -0.95 -5.57 15.00
C LYS A 544 -1.02 -7.00 14.47
N ASN A 545 0.10 -7.59 14.06
CA ASN A 545 0.21 -8.93 13.45
C ASN A 545 -0.79 -9.15 12.30
N PRO A 546 -0.86 -8.27 11.27
CA PRO A 546 -1.96 -8.26 10.32
C PRO A 546 -2.04 -9.55 9.49
N ARG A 547 -0.92 -10.25 9.24
CA ARG A 547 -0.89 -11.56 8.55
C ARG A 547 -1.70 -12.65 9.25
N LYS A 548 -1.92 -12.53 10.57
CA LYS A 548 -2.72 -13.45 11.38
C LYS A 548 -4.05 -12.84 11.79
N ASN A 549 -4.07 -11.56 12.13
CA ASN A 549 -5.25 -10.92 12.73
C ASN A 549 -6.27 -10.45 11.70
N VAL A 550 -5.86 -9.99 10.51
CA VAL A 550 -6.81 -9.65 9.42
C VAL A 550 -7.65 -10.86 8.99
N PRO A 551 -7.06 -12.02 8.63
CA PRO A 551 -7.87 -13.19 8.25
C PRO A 551 -8.78 -13.68 9.38
N ARG A 552 -8.28 -13.70 10.62
CA ARG A 552 -9.08 -14.08 11.78
C ARG A 552 -10.24 -13.13 12.00
N ALA A 553 -10.03 -11.81 11.89
CA ALA A 553 -11.08 -10.82 12.07
C ALA A 553 -12.21 -11.00 11.06
N MET A 554 -11.89 -11.21 9.78
CA MET A 554 -12.91 -11.44 8.74
C MET A 554 -13.73 -12.71 9.00
N VAL A 555 -13.06 -13.85 9.21
CA VAL A 555 -13.76 -15.15 9.39
C VAL A 555 -14.58 -15.17 10.67
N VAL A 556 -14.02 -14.68 11.78
CA VAL A 556 -14.73 -14.66 13.08
C VAL A 556 -15.91 -13.69 13.03
N SER A 557 -15.76 -12.51 12.44
CA SER A 557 -16.88 -11.55 12.34
C SER A 557 -18.03 -12.10 11.50
N ILE A 558 -17.76 -12.74 10.35
CA ILE A 558 -18.79 -13.38 9.52
C ILE A 558 -19.48 -14.54 10.26
N PHE A 559 -18.73 -15.29 11.06
CA PHE A 559 -19.29 -16.37 11.87
C PHE A 559 -20.24 -15.81 12.94
N ILE A 560 -19.80 -14.81 13.70
CA ILE A 560 -20.63 -14.15 14.73
C ILE A 560 -21.88 -13.55 14.08
N ASN A 561 -21.71 -12.72 13.05
CA ASN A 561 -22.84 -12.05 12.42
C ASN A 561 -23.81 -13.02 11.76
N GLY A 562 -23.32 -14.10 11.13
CA GLY A 562 -24.20 -15.10 10.56
C GLY A 562 -25.02 -15.86 11.61
N LEU A 563 -24.43 -16.18 12.77
CA LEU A 563 -25.15 -16.82 13.87
C LEU A 563 -26.22 -15.90 14.48
N LEU A 564 -25.88 -14.63 14.73
CA LEU A 564 -26.83 -13.64 15.25
C LEU A 564 -27.96 -13.38 14.24
N ALA A 565 -27.62 -13.18 12.96
CA ALA A 565 -28.61 -12.91 11.94
C ALA A 565 -29.52 -14.12 11.66
N LEU A 566 -29.00 -15.35 11.70
CA LEU A 566 -29.85 -16.55 11.62
C LEU A 566 -30.84 -16.61 12.79
N GLY A 567 -30.36 -16.31 14.01
CA GLY A 567 -31.19 -16.29 15.21
C GLY A 567 -32.33 -15.27 15.12
N ILE A 568 -32.03 -14.03 14.75
CA ILE A 568 -33.07 -13.00 14.62
C ILE A 568 -33.99 -13.24 13.42
N LEU A 569 -33.48 -13.79 12.31
CA LEU A 569 -34.28 -14.14 11.15
C LEU A 569 -35.36 -15.15 11.56
N ILE A 570 -34.97 -16.28 12.16
CA ILE A 570 -35.91 -17.29 12.63
C ILE A 570 -36.91 -16.68 13.63
N ALA A 571 -36.43 -15.85 14.56
CA ALA A 571 -37.29 -15.19 15.54
C ALA A 571 -38.34 -14.31 14.88
N VAL A 572 -37.95 -13.40 13.98
CA VAL A 572 -38.87 -12.51 13.26
C VAL A 572 -39.85 -13.31 12.43
N LEU A 573 -39.41 -14.36 11.71
CA LEU A 573 -40.33 -15.17 10.90
C LEU A 573 -41.34 -15.92 11.77
N TYR A 574 -40.89 -16.40 12.93
CA TYR A 574 -41.73 -17.08 13.89
C TYR A 574 -42.67 -16.13 14.65
N THR A 575 -42.32 -14.86 14.81
CA THR A 575 -43.12 -13.90 15.60
C THR A 575 -43.70 -12.73 14.82
N ALA A 576 -43.66 -12.79 13.50
CA ALA A 576 -44.05 -11.68 12.62
C ALA A 576 -45.55 -11.33 12.72
N GLY A 577 -46.39 -12.28 13.12
CA GLY A 577 -47.84 -12.13 13.07
C GLY A 577 -48.34 -11.98 11.63
N ASP A 578 -49.21 -10.99 11.40
CA ASP A 578 -49.71 -10.65 10.07
C ASP A 578 -48.68 -9.84 9.27
N LEU A 579 -48.01 -10.51 8.34
CA LEU A 579 -46.97 -9.93 7.48
C LEU A 579 -47.52 -8.93 6.46
N ASP A 580 -48.77 -9.10 6.02
CA ASP A 580 -49.41 -8.17 5.10
C ASP A 580 -49.75 -6.86 5.83
N ALA A 581 -50.26 -6.95 7.06
CA ALA A 581 -50.45 -5.78 7.92
C ALA A 581 -49.13 -5.06 8.21
N ALA A 582 -48.05 -5.80 8.51
CA ALA A 582 -46.73 -5.22 8.74
C ALA A 582 -46.19 -4.48 7.50
N SER A 583 -46.36 -5.06 6.31
CA SER A 583 -45.92 -4.47 5.05
C SER A 583 -46.73 -3.25 4.64
N ASN A 584 -48.04 -3.25 4.92
CA ASN A 584 -48.97 -2.17 4.59
C ASN A 584 -49.06 -1.07 5.65
N SER A 585 -48.41 -1.24 6.81
CA SER A 585 -48.31 -0.22 7.85
C SER A 585 -47.57 1.05 7.35
N PRO A 586 -47.77 2.22 7.98
CA PRO A 586 -47.05 3.44 7.59
C PRO A 586 -45.52 3.29 7.57
N VAL A 587 -44.95 2.59 8.56
CA VAL A 587 -43.51 2.27 8.60
C VAL A 587 -43.12 1.16 7.63
N GLY A 588 -44.02 0.22 7.33
CA GLY A 588 -43.84 -0.81 6.31
C GLY A 588 -43.70 -0.22 4.89
N ALA A 589 -44.45 0.84 4.59
CA ALA A 589 -44.34 1.61 3.35
C ALA A 589 -42.98 2.31 3.20
N LEU A 590 -42.30 2.61 4.32
CA LEU A 590 -40.91 3.10 4.33
C LEU A 590 -39.86 1.99 4.26
N ASN A 591 -40.26 0.73 4.06
CA ASN A 591 -39.43 -0.48 4.10
C ASN A 591 -38.90 -0.87 5.49
N TYR A 592 -39.64 -0.52 6.55
CA TYR A 592 -39.32 -0.87 7.95
C TYR A 592 -40.43 -1.69 8.64
N PRO A 593 -40.90 -2.81 8.06
CA PRO A 593 -42.00 -3.59 8.62
C PRO A 593 -41.69 -4.15 10.01
N PHE A 594 -40.41 -4.35 10.35
CA PHE A 594 -40.04 -4.85 11.67
C PHE A 594 -40.36 -3.85 12.81
N VAL A 595 -40.42 -2.55 12.53
CA VAL A 595 -40.79 -1.54 13.55
C VAL A 595 -42.23 -1.78 13.99
N TYR A 596 -43.11 -2.04 13.02
CA TYR A 596 -44.49 -2.47 13.29
C TYR A 596 -44.54 -3.81 14.04
N ILE A 597 -43.74 -4.80 13.62
CA ILE A 597 -43.67 -6.10 14.30
C ILE A 597 -43.24 -5.93 15.77
N PHE A 598 -42.29 -5.04 16.06
CA PHE A 598 -41.89 -4.75 17.45
C PHE A 598 -43.01 -4.08 18.23
N ALA A 599 -43.77 -3.18 17.61
CA ALA A 599 -44.93 -2.54 18.25
C ALA A 599 -46.03 -3.55 18.56
N GLN A 600 -46.29 -4.49 17.66
CA GLN A 600 -47.25 -5.57 17.91
C GLN A 600 -46.76 -6.55 18.97
N ALA A 601 -45.48 -6.93 18.93
CA ALA A 601 -44.92 -7.87 19.89
C ALA A 601 -44.90 -7.29 21.31
N THR A 602 -44.56 -6.02 21.47
CA THR A 602 -44.51 -5.36 22.78
C THR A 602 -45.83 -4.73 23.22
N ASN A 603 -46.81 -4.65 22.30
CA ASN A 603 -48.03 -3.86 22.44
C ASN A 603 -47.76 -2.41 22.88
N SER A 604 -46.65 -1.82 22.42
CA SER A 604 -46.18 -0.50 22.85
C SER A 604 -45.30 0.16 21.79
N ILE A 605 -45.68 1.37 21.35
CA ILE A 605 -44.85 2.22 20.47
C ILE A 605 -43.53 2.57 21.16
N GLY A 606 -43.55 2.85 22.47
CA GLY A 606 -42.34 3.15 23.24
C GLY A 606 -41.40 1.94 23.33
N GLY A 607 -41.95 0.73 23.52
CA GLY A 607 -41.19 -0.52 23.51
C GLY A 607 -40.53 -0.79 22.17
N ALA A 608 -41.29 -0.64 21.07
CA ALA A 608 -40.78 -0.76 19.71
C ALA A 608 -39.67 0.25 19.41
N SER A 609 -39.86 1.50 19.83
CA SER A 609 -38.89 2.58 19.64
C SER A 609 -37.61 2.33 20.42
N ALA A 610 -37.70 1.79 21.65
CA ALA A 610 -36.53 1.41 22.43
C ALA A 610 -35.72 0.31 21.74
N MET A 611 -36.39 -0.75 21.26
CA MET A 611 -35.74 -1.84 20.50
C MET A 611 -35.10 -1.34 19.20
N ALA A 612 -35.80 -0.52 18.42
CA ALA A 612 -35.30 0.01 17.16
C ALA A 612 -34.20 1.07 17.34
N SER A 613 -34.18 1.80 18.46
CA SER A 613 -33.09 2.76 18.76
C SER A 613 -31.74 2.07 18.92
N ILE A 614 -31.70 0.81 19.38
CA ILE A 614 -30.48 -0.01 19.42
C ILE A 614 -29.93 -0.19 18.00
N VAL A 615 -30.81 -0.50 17.05
CA VAL A 615 -30.47 -0.66 15.62
C VAL A 615 -29.95 0.65 15.03
N VAL A 616 -30.56 1.79 15.39
CA VAL A 616 -30.08 3.13 14.98
C VAL A 616 -28.66 3.40 15.48
N VAL A 617 -28.38 3.11 16.76
CA VAL A 617 -27.04 3.31 17.34
C VAL A 617 -26.00 2.49 16.58
N ILE A 618 -26.29 1.23 16.27
CA ILE A 618 -25.38 0.37 15.53
C ILE A 618 -25.20 0.88 14.09
N ALA A 619 -26.25 1.38 13.44
CA ALA A 619 -26.17 1.97 12.10
C ALA A 619 -25.25 3.22 12.04
N PHE A 620 -25.25 4.06 13.08
CA PHE A 620 -24.32 5.20 13.19
C PHE A 620 -22.86 4.73 13.26
N PHE A 621 -22.57 3.74 14.09
CA PHE A 621 -21.22 3.21 14.22
C PHE A 621 -20.80 2.39 13.00
N SER A 622 -21.73 1.71 12.31
CA SER A 622 -21.50 1.07 11.01
C SER A 622 -21.07 2.09 9.96
N THR A 623 -21.74 3.24 9.91
CA THR A 623 -21.35 4.37 9.03
C THR A 623 -19.95 4.87 9.39
N THR A 624 -19.65 5.01 10.68
CA THR A 624 -18.34 5.46 11.17
C THR A 624 -17.22 4.49 10.78
N GLY A 625 -17.43 3.19 10.96
CA GLY A 625 -16.48 2.15 10.54
C GLY A 625 -16.33 2.06 9.03
N SER A 626 -17.42 2.26 8.28
CA SER A 626 -17.39 2.30 6.81
C SER A 626 -16.57 3.46 6.29
N VAL A 627 -16.68 4.66 6.87
CA VAL A 627 -15.83 5.82 6.54
C VAL A 627 -14.37 5.54 6.88
N ALA A 628 -14.11 4.86 8.02
CA ALA A 628 -12.75 4.46 8.40
C ALA A 628 -12.13 3.57 7.31
N ALA A 629 -12.77 2.44 6.97
CA ALA A 629 -12.27 1.51 5.97
C ALA A 629 -12.18 2.15 4.56
N ALA A 630 -13.23 2.85 4.11
CA ALA A 630 -13.28 3.49 2.80
C ALA A 630 -12.16 4.52 2.62
N SER A 631 -11.89 5.33 3.64
CA SER A 631 -10.84 6.35 3.57
C SER A 631 -9.45 5.74 3.41
N ARG A 632 -9.15 4.62 4.08
CA ARG A 632 -7.85 3.94 3.95
C ARG A 632 -7.73 3.20 2.63
N GLN A 633 -8.82 2.65 2.12
CA GLN A 633 -8.80 2.04 0.80
C GLN A 633 -8.53 3.07 -0.30
N LEU A 634 -9.26 4.19 -0.29
CA LEU A 634 -9.04 5.28 -1.25
C LEU A 634 -7.63 5.85 -1.12
N TRP A 635 -7.17 6.08 0.10
CA TRP A 635 -5.81 6.53 0.37
C TRP A 635 -4.75 5.57 -0.18
N ALA A 636 -4.91 4.26 0.05
CA ALA A 636 -3.96 3.26 -0.45
C ALA A 636 -3.93 3.27 -1.99
N PHE A 637 -5.10 3.33 -2.64
CA PHE A 637 -5.18 3.39 -4.10
C PHE A 637 -4.60 4.69 -4.66
N ALA A 638 -4.76 5.81 -3.96
CA ALA A 638 -4.12 7.09 -4.30
C ALA A 638 -2.60 7.06 -4.10
N ARG A 639 -2.09 6.41 -3.05
CA ARG A 639 -0.64 6.21 -2.85
C ARG A 639 -0.01 5.48 -4.04
N ASP A 640 -0.79 4.62 -4.72
CA ASP A 640 -0.39 3.88 -5.91
C ASP A 640 -0.77 4.57 -7.24
N ARG A 641 -1.14 5.86 -7.19
CA ARG A 641 -1.51 6.70 -8.35
C ARG A 641 -2.73 6.19 -9.13
N GLY A 642 -3.62 5.45 -8.47
CA GLY A 642 -4.83 4.88 -9.08
C GLY A 642 -5.99 5.86 -9.33
N VAL A 643 -5.95 7.06 -8.73
CA VAL A 643 -7.03 8.07 -8.81
C VAL A 643 -6.51 9.43 -9.29
N PRO A 644 -7.37 10.29 -9.88
CA PRO A 644 -7.02 11.69 -10.10
C PRO A 644 -6.68 12.38 -8.77
N PHE A 645 -5.86 13.43 -8.82
CA PHE A 645 -5.40 14.16 -7.63
C PHE A 645 -4.73 13.27 -6.57
N HIS A 646 -4.12 12.15 -6.99
CA HIS A 646 -3.49 11.16 -6.11
C HIS A 646 -2.52 11.73 -5.08
N ARG A 647 -1.82 12.84 -5.39
CA ARG A 647 -0.90 13.50 -4.45
C ARG A 647 -1.63 14.09 -3.24
N ALA A 648 -2.82 14.65 -3.44
CA ALA A 648 -3.62 15.21 -2.36
C ALA A 648 -4.38 14.12 -1.60
N ILE A 649 -4.97 13.15 -2.30
CA ILE A 649 -5.75 12.07 -1.69
C ILE A 649 -4.85 11.08 -0.95
N GLY A 650 -3.66 10.80 -1.48
CA GLY A 650 -2.66 9.90 -0.89
C GLY A 650 -1.81 10.55 0.21
N SER A 651 -2.02 11.84 0.52
CA SER A 651 -1.29 12.49 1.61
C SER A 651 -1.80 12.04 2.98
N ILE A 652 -0.89 12.03 3.96
CA ILE A 652 -1.18 11.68 5.34
C ILE A 652 -0.76 12.84 6.25
N ASN A 653 -1.56 13.12 7.28
CA ASN A 653 -1.18 14.14 8.26
C ASN A 653 -0.03 13.61 9.15
N ALA A 654 1.07 14.35 9.22
CA ALA A 654 2.28 13.92 9.95
C ALA A 654 2.06 13.75 11.47
N THR A 655 1.15 14.52 12.06
CA THR A 655 0.89 14.51 13.51
C THR A 655 -0.07 13.37 13.90
N THR A 656 -1.20 13.27 13.18
CA THR A 656 -2.28 12.33 13.53
C THR A 656 -2.14 10.97 12.83
N SER A 657 -1.33 10.87 11.77
CA SER A 657 -1.25 9.70 10.88
C SER A 657 -2.61 9.34 10.28
N VAL A 658 -3.44 10.34 9.95
CA VAL A 658 -4.78 10.17 9.37
C VAL A 658 -4.81 10.74 7.93
N PRO A 659 -5.41 10.04 6.95
CA PRO A 659 -5.54 10.53 5.57
C PRO A 659 -6.75 11.49 5.42
N LEU A 660 -6.60 12.74 5.89
CA LEU A 660 -7.69 13.72 5.97
C LEU A 660 -8.38 13.99 4.61
N THR A 661 -7.60 14.11 3.53
CA THR A 661 -8.16 14.34 2.18
C THR A 661 -8.98 13.15 1.70
N ALA A 662 -8.53 11.92 1.99
CA ALA A 662 -9.28 10.73 1.64
C ALA A 662 -10.60 10.66 2.42
N ILE A 663 -10.59 10.97 3.73
CA ILE A 663 -11.81 11.08 4.55
C ILE A 663 -12.79 12.09 3.95
N ALA A 664 -12.31 13.27 3.55
CA ALA A 664 -13.16 14.29 2.94
C ALA A 664 -13.81 13.76 1.65
N VAL A 665 -13.04 13.13 0.75
CA VAL A 665 -13.58 12.59 -0.51
C VAL A 665 -14.61 11.48 -0.26
N VAL A 666 -14.31 10.49 0.57
CA VAL A 666 -15.23 9.36 0.84
C VAL A 666 -16.47 9.77 1.64
N SER A 667 -16.51 10.99 2.17
CA SER A 667 -17.67 11.54 2.88
C SER A 667 -18.49 12.47 1.97
N THR A 668 -17.82 13.34 1.20
CA THR A 668 -18.48 14.27 0.29
C THR A 668 -19.18 13.56 -0.87
N VAL A 669 -18.57 12.53 -1.47
CA VAL A 669 -19.19 11.81 -2.60
C VAL A 669 -20.51 11.15 -2.19
N PRO A 670 -20.60 10.36 -1.10
CA PRO A 670 -21.88 9.87 -0.58
C PRO A 670 -22.89 10.97 -0.26
N CYS A 671 -22.47 12.10 0.33
CA CYS A 671 -23.38 13.22 0.60
C CYS A 671 -23.98 13.83 -0.67
N LEU A 672 -23.21 13.89 -1.77
CA LEU A 672 -23.71 14.33 -3.07
C LEU A 672 -24.67 13.29 -3.68
N LEU A 673 -24.37 12.00 -3.56
CA LEU A 673 -25.28 10.93 -3.99
C LEU A 673 -26.61 10.98 -3.21
N ALA A 674 -26.58 11.32 -1.93
CA ALA A 674 -27.77 11.44 -1.09
C ALA A 674 -28.74 12.56 -1.56
N LEU A 675 -28.31 13.50 -2.41
CA LEU A 675 -29.21 14.47 -3.04
C LEU A 675 -30.22 13.81 -3.99
N ILE A 676 -29.87 12.66 -4.59
CA ILE A 676 -30.79 11.89 -5.44
C ILE A 676 -32.05 11.50 -4.66
N ASN A 677 -31.92 11.25 -3.35
CA ASN A 677 -33.04 10.89 -2.47
C ASN A 677 -34.14 11.97 -2.39
N ILE A 678 -33.81 13.24 -2.66
CA ILE A 678 -34.81 14.32 -2.71
C ILE A 678 -35.81 14.09 -3.85
N GLY A 679 -35.32 13.59 -4.99
CA GLY A 679 -36.16 13.28 -6.15
C GLY A 679 -36.69 11.84 -6.14
N SER A 680 -35.83 10.85 -5.86
CA SER A 680 -36.18 9.44 -5.87
C SER A 680 -35.27 8.60 -4.96
N SER A 681 -35.83 8.10 -3.86
CA SER A 681 -35.17 7.14 -2.99
C SER A 681 -34.92 5.80 -3.69
N ALA A 682 -35.82 5.39 -4.59
CA ALA A 682 -35.67 4.19 -5.40
C ALA A 682 -34.48 4.28 -6.37
N ALA A 683 -34.27 5.44 -7.00
CA ALA A 683 -33.11 5.65 -7.86
C ALA A 683 -31.80 5.56 -7.08
N LEU A 684 -31.74 6.15 -5.89
CA LEU A 684 -30.57 6.02 -5.02
C LEU A 684 -30.31 4.56 -4.62
N ALA A 685 -31.34 3.83 -4.17
CA ALA A 685 -31.22 2.43 -3.80
C ALA A 685 -30.74 1.54 -4.98
N ALA A 686 -31.24 1.79 -6.19
CA ALA A 686 -30.82 1.06 -7.38
C ALA A 686 -29.35 1.32 -7.73
N VAL A 687 -28.89 2.58 -7.65
CA VAL A 687 -27.48 2.94 -7.87
C VAL A 687 -26.58 2.25 -6.84
N LEU A 688 -26.96 2.28 -5.56
CA LEU A 688 -26.18 1.63 -4.50
C LEU A 688 -26.11 0.12 -4.69
N SER A 689 -27.23 -0.54 -5.01
CA SER A 689 -27.26 -1.97 -5.29
C SER A 689 -26.33 -2.37 -6.44
N LEU A 690 -26.36 -1.60 -7.54
CA LEU A 690 -25.50 -1.86 -8.70
C LEU A 690 -24.01 -1.73 -8.35
N VAL A 691 -23.65 -0.70 -7.59
CA VAL A 691 -22.26 -0.47 -7.18
C VAL A 691 -21.78 -1.54 -6.21
N LEU A 692 -22.63 -2.01 -5.30
CA LEU A 692 -22.32 -3.10 -4.38
C LEU A 692 -22.12 -4.43 -5.12
N ALA A 693 -22.85 -4.70 -6.20
CA ALA A 693 -22.56 -5.84 -7.09
C ALA A 693 -21.16 -5.75 -7.73
N GLY A 694 -20.69 -4.52 -8.00
CA GLY A 694 -19.31 -4.27 -8.43
C GLY A 694 -18.25 -4.71 -7.41
N LEU A 695 -18.56 -4.65 -6.11
CA LEU A 695 -17.67 -5.14 -5.05
C LEU A 695 -17.57 -6.67 -5.03
N PHE A 696 -18.65 -7.40 -5.34
CA PHE A 696 -18.55 -8.86 -5.55
C PHE A 696 -17.68 -9.20 -6.77
N THR A 697 -17.73 -8.37 -7.81
CA THR A 697 -16.86 -8.54 -8.98
C THR A 697 -15.38 -8.37 -8.62
N SER A 698 -15.01 -7.41 -7.76
CA SER A 698 -13.63 -7.26 -7.31
C SER A 698 -13.14 -8.45 -6.47
N TYR A 699 -14.02 -9.03 -5.64
CA TYR A 699 -13.72 -10.30 -4.96
C TYR A 699 -13.50 -11.44 -5.95
N PHE A 700 -14.33 -11.54 -6.99
CA PHE A 700 -14.25 -12.61 -7.98
C PHE A 700 -12.92 -12.61 -8.72
N ILE A 701 -12.45 -11.42 -9.16
CA ILE A 701 -11.17 -11.29 -9.88
C ILE A 701 -10.01 -11.79 -8.99
N ALA A 702 -9.96 -11.36 -7.73
CA ALA A 702 -8.92 -11.80 -6.80
C ALA A 702 -8.98 -13.30 -6.51
N ALA A 703 -10.18 -13.84 -6.27
CA ALA A 703 -10.40 -15.26 -5.99
C ALA A 703 -10.06 -16.17 -7.19
N ALA A 704 -10.41 -15.76 -8.41
CA ALA A 704 -10.13 -16.50 -9.63
C ALA A 704 -8.62 -16.55 -9.92
N LEU A 705 -7.91 -15.44 -9.71
CA LEU A 705 -6.47 -15.39 -9.84
C LEU A 705 -5.76 -16.27 -8.80
N LEU A 706 -6.24 -16.29 -7.55
CA LEU A 706 -5.72 -17.20 -6.53
C LEU A 706 -5.95 -18.66 -6.91
N LEU A 707 -7.15 -19.00 -7.40
CA LEU A 707 -7.50 -20.35 -7.83
C LEU A 707 -6.53 -20.85 -8.91
N ASN A 708 -6.24 -20.02 -9.91
CA ASN A 708 -5.30 -20.36 -10.97
C ASN A 708 -3.88 -20.64 -10.45
N HIS A 709 -3.37 -19.83 -9.52
CA HIS A 709 -2.04 -20.05 -8.90
C HIS A 709 -2.02 -21.29 -8.01
N ARG A 710 -3.14 -21.54 -7.31
CA ARG A 710 -3.31 -22.70 -6.44
C ARG A 710 -3.34 -24.01 -7.24
N ILE A 711 -4.07 -24.06 -8.36
CA ILE A 711 -4.13 -25.24 -9.24
C ILE A 711 -2.76 -25.51 -9.89
N LYS A 712 -2.05 -24.45 -10.32
CA LYS A 712 -0.71 -24.58 -10.94
C LYS A 712 0.41 -24.87 -9.94
N GLY A 713 0.15 -24.79 -8.63
CA GLY A 713 1.17 -25.02 -7.60
C GLY A 713 2.29 -23.97 -7.60
N THR A 714 2.02 -22.74 -8.06
CA THR A 714 3.04 -21.70 -8.23
C THR A 714 3.34 -20.92 -6.95
N ILE A 715 2.63 -21.21 -5.85
CA ILE A 715 2.79 -20.51 -4.56
C ILE A 715 3.69 -21.36 -3.65
N ALA A 716 4.84 -20.81 -3.29
CA ALA A 716 5.80 -21.46 -2.43
C ALA A 716 5.32 -21.58 -0.98
N LEU A 717 5.82 -22.59 -0.29
CA LEU A 717 5.65 -22.71 1.16
C LEU A 717 6.52 -21.65 1.87
N PRO A 718 6.10 -21.16 3.05
CA PRO A 718 6.95 -20.29 3.84
C PRO A 718 8.21 -21.07 4.25
N ASN A 719 9.41 -20.50 4.06
CA ASN A 719 10.58 -20.92 4.82
C ASN A 719 10.41 -20.35 6.24
N ASP A 720 10.62 -21.18 7.27
CA ASP A 720 10.45 -20.81 8.68
C ASP A 720 11.53 -19.83 9.21
N ASP A 721 12.30 -19.18 8.32
CA ASP A 721 13.28 -18.16 8.69
C ASP A 721 12.69 -16.74 8.54
N PRO A 722 12.27 -16.08 9.65
CA PRO A 722 11.77 -14.71 9.62
C PRO A 722 12.83 -13.68 9.20
N THR A 723 14.11 -14.04 9.20
CA THR A 723 15.24 -13.18 8.84
C THR A 723 15.64 -13.30 7.37
N ASP A 724 15.03 -14.19 6.60
CA ASP A 724 15.26 -14.30 5.16
C ASP A 724 14.53 -13.15 4.41
N ILE A 725 15.26 -12.04 4.26
CA ILE A 725 14.92 -10.83 3.52
C ILE A 725 15.28 -10.93 2.03
N SER A 726 15.84 -12.06 1.58
CA SER A 726 16.36 -12.24 0.22
C SER A 726 15.28 -12.48 -0.83
N ASN A 727 14.03 -12.70 -0.41
CA ASN A 727 12.90 -12.98 -1.31
C ASN A 727 11.96 -11.77 -1.38
N PRO A 728 12.28 -10.72 -2.17
CA PRO A 728 11.28 -9.78 -2.67
C PRO A 728 10.29 -10.55 -3.56
N LEU A 729 9.24 -9.91 -4.05
CA LEU A 729 8.11 -10.45 -4.83
C LEU A 729 8.39 -11.41 -6.02
N GLU A 730 9.62 -11.87 -6.26
CA GLU A 730 9.97 -12.87 -7.28
C GLU A 730 9.28 -14.23 -7.06
N LYS A 731 9.04 -14.64 -5.82
CA LYS A 731 8.33 -15.90 -5.53
C LYS A 731 7.20 -15.69 -4.51
N LEU A 732 5.96 -15.74 -4.98
CA LEU A 732 4.77 -15.68 -4.14
C LEU A 732 4.79 -16.80 -3.10
N THR A 733 4.68 -16.46 -1.82
CA THR A 733 4.71 -17.41 -0.68
C THR A 733 3.42 -17.35 0.11
N TRP A 734 3.00 -18.50 0.64
CA TRP A 734 1.82 -18.57 1.50
C TRP A 734 1.98 -17.79 2.80
N GLY A 735 0.86 -17.24 3.29
CA GLY A 735 0.76 -16.66 4.62
C GLY A 735 0.64 -17.74 5.70
N PRO A 736 0.79 -17.38 6.98
CA PRO A 736 0.57 -18.28 8.11
C PRO A 736 -0.87 -18.81 8.21
N TRP A 737 -1.84 -18.18 7.53
CA TRP A 737 -3.24 -18.58 7.53
C TRP A 737 -3.66 -19.08 6.14
N ARG A 738 -4.01 -20.37 6.03
CA ARG A 738 -4.53 -20.98 4.78
C ARG A 738 -5.20 -22.34 4.98
N ILE A 739 -6.03 -22.71 4.01
CA ILE A 739 -6.52 -24.08 3.82
C ILE A 739 -5.57 -24.82 2.88
N LYS A 740 -5.05 -25.97 3.35
CA LYS A 740 -4.04 -26.75 2.64
C LYS A 740 -4.68 -27.74 1.65
N GLY A 741 -3.95 -28.04 0.59
CA GLY A 741 -4.27 -29.13 -0.34
C GLY A 741 -5.61 -28.97 -1.07
N VAL A 742 -6.26 -30.11 -1.32
CA VAL A 742 -7.48 -30.22 -2.12
C VAL A 742 -8.65 -29.44 -1.51
N LEU A 743 -8.75 -29.39 -0.18
CA LEU A 743 -9.79 -28.62 0.51
C LEU A 743 -9.70 -27.12 0.20
N GLY A 744 -8.48 -26.58 0.07
CA GLY A 744 -8.29 -25.18 -0.31
C GLY A 744 -8.70 -24.91 -1.76
N ILE A 745 -8.48 -25.87 -2.67
CA ILE A 745 -8.93 -25.78 -4.07
C ILE A 745 -10.47 -25.85 -4.11
N ALA A 746 -11.07 -26.81 -3.43
CA ALA A 746 -12.52 -26.98 -3.38
C ALA A 746 -13.22 -25.73 -2.81
N ASN A 747 -12.73 -25.18 -1.71
CA ASN A 747 -13.24 -23.93 -1.15
C ASN A 747 -13.12 -22.78 -2.15
N ASN A 748 -11.97 -22.61 -2.79
CA ASN A 748 -11.76 -21.51 -3.73
C ASN A 748 -12.64 -21.65 -5.00
N ILE A 749 -12.90 -22.87 -5.48
CA ILE A 749 -13.86 -23.12 -6.56
C ILE A 749 -15.27 -22.71 -6.11
N PHE A 750 -15.70 -23.16 -4.93
CA PHE A 750 -17.02 -22.83 -4.40
C PHE A 750 -17.18 -21.31 -4.22
N ALA A 751 -16.17 -20.61 -3.69
CA ALA A 751 -16.15 -19.15 -3.60
C ALA A 751 -16.33 -18.47 -4.97
N CYS A 752 -15.61 -18.93 -6.01
CA CYS A 752 -15.76 -18.39 -7.37
C CYS A 752 -17.17 -18.63 -7.93
N VAL A 753 -17.73 -19.83 -7.77
CA VAL A 753 -19.08 -20.15 -8.24
C VAL A 753 -20.13 -19.29 -7.52
N TYR A 754 -20.02 -19.18 -6.19
CA TYR A 754 -20.90 -18.34 -5.39
C TYR A 754 -20.84 -16.86 -5.83
N LEU A 755 -19.64 -16.32 -6.06
CA LEU A 755 -19.47 -14.93 -6.50
C LEU A 755 -20.09 -14.68 -7.88
N VAL A 756 -20.02 -15.64 -8.81
CA VAL A 756 -20.70 -15.53 -10.10
C VAL A 756 -22.21 -15.50 -9.91
N ILE A 757 -22.75 -16.39 -9.07
CA ILE A 757 -24.20 -16.48 -8.81
C ILE A 757 -24.70 -15.18 -8.18
N ILE A 758 -24.05 -14.67 -7.13
CA ILE A 758 -24.52 -13.48 -6.40
C ILE A 758 -24.22 -12.15 -7.10
N THR A 759 -23.31 -12.14 -8.08
CA THR A 759 -23.13 -10.96 -8.94
C THR A 759 -24.22 -10.88 -10.00
N PHE A 760 -24.76 -12.03 -10.42
CA PHE A 760 -25.79 -12.11 -11.45
C PHE A 760 -27.22 -11.95 -10.90
N PHE A 761 -27.52 -12.59 -9.77
CA PHE A 761 -28.80 -12.51 -9.07
C PHE A 761 -28.71 -11.57 -7.88
#